data_AF-A0A3L7NM92-F1
#
_entry.id   AF-A0A3L7NM92-F1
#
_cell.length_a   1.000
_cell.length_b   1.000
_cell.length_c   1.000
_cell.angle_alpha   90.00
_cell.angle_beta   90.00
_cell.angle_gamma   90.00
#
_symmetry.space_group_name_H-M   'P 1'
#
loop_
_entity.id
_entity.type
_entity.pdbx_description
1 polymer ?
#
loop_
_entity_poly.entity_id
_entity_poly.type
_entity_poly.pdbx_seq_one_letter_code
_entity_poly.pdbx_strand_id
1 'polypeptide(L)'
;MATPIRVTIIGATGNGTPGHGRAAGGGASGGGRDIEVAAGPLAVRSRTLSGGLSEGVRDVELVAGSSRVHILPDRGLGIWKVNLGGTEFGWQSPVCGPVHPAFVPLSEPSGLGWLDGFDELVARCGLVSNGAPDFTPEGRLRHGLHGRIANIPARSLEVDLDELSGTLTARGTVDETRFLCHSLRMNSELSMTIGSPRVAWTDTVVNLSDRPTTMQMLYHINFGLPLLGRDAEVVAAIDELAPRDAGAVADVPTWNHYAEPCSGRLEEVHYCKLHADATGTAAVLLVAPGGRQAAKVSWNAATLPWFALWKNQGGQADGYVTGIEPATNFPNARSFEESQGRVVTLPPGGSVAFSVAIEHVSAAAIPAAREAILAAAGGKPATIHNAPRRGWSAGAVLTILFALGACWGAGGNSAAAADPARTAVQTGAPRRVIAGDDSRRTLAAMAADGSVEWKRPNGAIHDLHLLPDGHLLFQDGWTRIIEIDADGHPVWEYDAQGGENTGRPVEVHAFQRLPDGGTMVVESGPARILEVGRNGKVRKSIPLVVKNPAVHSDTRNARTTPEGTYLVAHERDGAVREYDATGKVIWEYDVPLFGKEPQPGHGPEAFGNQIYSAVRLASGNTLIGTGNGHGVLEVTPEKEIVWRIDQHDLPGITLAWVTQVRRLANGNTQLINCHAGPDNPQIIEVTPEKKVVWTFRDFETFGDSMPVAVVLDP
;
A
#
# COMPACT_ATOMS: atom_id res chain seq x y z
N MET A 1 57.51 -18.12 -3.15
CA MET A 1 56.05 -18.23 -2.98
C MET A 1 55.48 -16.87 -3.32
N ALA A 2 54.61 -16.77 -4.31
CA ALA A 2 54.05 -15.48 -4.71
C ALA A 2 53.04 -15.05 -3.64
N THR A 3 53.25 -13.87 -3.05
CA THR A 3 52.32 -13.25 -2.11
C THR A 3 51.07 -12.79 -2.89
N PRO A 4 49.84 -12.90 -2.34
CA PRO A 4 48.66 -12.35 -2.97
C PRO A 4 48.85 -10.88 -3.37
N ILE A 5 48.39 -10.50 -4.57
CA ILE A 5 48.43 -9.12 -5.03
C ILE A 5 47.24 -8.40 -4.42
N ARG A 6 47.50 -7.42 -3.54
CA ARG A 6 46.47 -6.53 -2.97
C ARG A 6 46.32 -5.28 -3.81
N VAL A 7 45.09 -4.98 -4.20
CA VAL A 7 44.71 -3.81 -5.00
C VAL A 7 43.72 -2.96 -4.21
N THR A 8 44.10 -1.73 -3.89
CA THR A 8 43.20 -0.78 -3.23
C THR A 8 42.44 0.02 -4.28
N ILE A 9 41.12 -0.18 -4.36
CA ILE A 9 40.22 0.57 -5.25
C ILE A 9 39.78 1.87 -4.57
N ILE A 10 39.41 1.78 -3.28
CA ILE A 10 39.06 2.91 -2.44
C ILE A 10 39.84 2.77 -1.15
N GLY A 11 40.78 3.69 -0.91
CA GLY A 11 41.55 3.71 0.33
C GLY A 11 40.65 4.08 1.51
N ALA A 12 40.87 3.45 2.66
CA ALA A 12 40.23 3.88 3.90
C ALA A 12 40.57 5.35 4.13
N THR A 13 39.56 6.23 4.13
CA THR A 13 39.76 7.62 4.53
C THR A 13 40.25 7.63 5.97
N GLY A 14 41.53 7.92 6.17
CA GLY A 14 42.09 8.08 7.50
C GLY A 14 41.42 9.27 8.18
N ASN A 15 41.11 9.14 9.47
CA ASN A 15 40.91 10.29 10.34
C ASN A 15 42.22 11.10 10.36
N GLY A 16 42.35 12.05 9.42
CA GLY A 16 43.49 12.94 9.34
C GLY A 16 43.36 14.09 10.34
N THR A 17 43.95 13.95 11.52
CA THR A 17 44.55 15.10 12.20
C THR A 17 45.64 15.71 11.29
N PRO A 18 45.70 17.03 11.10
CA PRO A 18 46.72 17.66 10.27
C PRO A 18 48.06 17.69 11.03
N GLY A 19 48.87 16.65 10.84
CA GLY A 19 50.23 16.57 11.38
C GLY A 19 51.26 16.66 10.26
N HIS A 20 52.05 17.73 10.25
CA HIS A 20 53.25 17.85 9.41
C HIS A 20 54.21 16.67 9.63
N GLY A 21 54.52 15.91 8.58
CA GLY A 21 55.56 14.89 8.59
C GLY A 21 55.87 14.39 7.19
N ARG A 22 57.12 14.53 6.77
CA ARG A 22 57.63 14.21 5.43
C ARG A 22 58.04 12.72 5.33
N ALA A 23 57.70 12.11 4.20
CA ALA A 23 58.46 11.13 3.40
C ALA A 23 58.26 9.60 3.57
N ALA A 24 58.10 8.99 2.37
CA ALA A 24 58.66 7.73 1.84
C ALA A 24 57.88 6.40 1.98
N GLY A 25 57.45 5.87 0.82
CA GLY A 25 57.01 4.48 0.62
C GLY A 25 55.97 4.35 -0.49
N GLY A 26 56.38 3.93 -1.69
CA GLY A 26 55.54 3.90 -2.89
C GLY A 26 54.39 2.88 -2.81
N GLY A 27 53.17 3.38 -2.63
CA GLY A 27 51.92 2.71 -2.99
C GLY A 27 51.20 3.60 -3.99
N ALA A 28 50.69 3.04 -5.08
CA ALA A 28 49.93 3.77 -6.08
C ALA A 28 48.59 4.25 -5.48
N SER A 29 48.59 5.43 -4.86
CA SER A 29 47.38 6.13 -4.43
C SER A 29 46.85 6.97 -5.60
N GLY A 30 45.83 6.47 -6.30
CA GLY A 30 45.20 7.14 -7.44
C GLY A 30 43.74 7.45 -7.17
N GLY A 31 43.42 8.70 -6.80
CA GLY A 31 42.07 9.22 -6.96
C GLY A 31 41.74 9.34 -8.45
N GLY A 32 40.66 8.70 -8.89
CA GLY A 32 40.04 8.91 -10.21
C GLY A 32 40.75 8.30 -11.42
N ARG A 33 41.62 7.29 -11.28
CA ARG A 33 42.16 6.55 -12.44
C ARG A 33 41.50 5.19 -12.56
N ASP A 34 41.26 4.77 -13.80
CA ASP A 34 40.91 3.40 -14.10
C ASP A 34 42.00 2.46 -13.59
N ILE A 35 41.60 1.37 -12.94
CA ILE A 35 42.50 0.35 -12.40
C ILE A 35 42.34 -0.87 -13.29
N GLU A 36 43.45 -1.50 -13.69
CA GLU A 36 43.47 -2.81 -14.31
C GLU A 36 44.67 -3.58 -13.76
N VAL A 37 44.41 -4.64 -13.00
CA VAL A 37 45.43 -5.50 -12.40
C VAL A 37 45.02 -6.94 -12.62
N ALA A 38 45.96 -7.76 -13.09
CA ALA A 38 45.76 -9.19 -13.32
C ALA A 38 46.85 -10.04 -12.66
N ALA A 39 46.47 -11.22 -12.21
CA ALA A 39 47.34 -12.26 -11.68
C ALA A 39 46.88 -13.60 -12.27
N GLY A 40 47.51 -14.01 -13.38
CA GLY A 40 47.08 -15.19 -14.14
C GLY A 40 45.62 -15.05 -14.61
N PRO A 41 44.72 -16.02 -14.30
CA PRO A 41 43.30 -15.94 -14.68
C PRO A 41 42.45 -15.05 -13.77
N LEU A 42 43.05 -14.43 -12.75
CA LEU A 42 42.39 -13.48 -11.87
C LEU A 42 42.63 -12.05 -12.38
N ALA A 43 41.61 -11.20 -12.31
CA ALA A 43 41.78 -9.78 -12.57
C ALA A 43 40.79 -8.91 -11.80
N VAL A 44 41.16 -7.66 -11.56
CA VAL A 44 40.27 -6.59 -11.13
C VAL A 44 40.42 -5.42 -12.08
N ARG A 45 39.29 -4.87 -12.49
CA ARG A 45 39.21 -3.63 -13.25
C ARG A 45 38.27 -2.65 -12.58
N SER A 46 38.62 -1.37 -12.55
CA SER A 46 37.74 -0.31 -12.07
C SER A 46 37.67 0.76 -13.14
N ARG A 47 36.48 1.25 -13.43
CA ARG A 47 36.24 2.40 -14.31
C ARG A 47 35.21 3.35 -13.70
N THR A 48 35.29 4.62 -14.07
CA THR A 48 34.25 5.60 -13.71
C THR A 48 33.34 5.83 -14.90
N LEU A 49 32.04 5.64 -14.71
CA LEU A 49 31.02 5.88 -15.71
C LEU A 49 30.77 7.39 -15.88
N SER A 50 30.44 7.78 -17.10
CA SER A 50 30.16 9.17 -17.47
C SER A 50 28.87 9.27 -18.30
N GLY A 51 28.21 10.42 -18.21
CA GLY A 51 26.98 10.74 -18.92
C GLY A 51 25.70 10.47 -18.13
N GLY A 52 24.74 11.39 -18.26
CA GLY A 52 23.39 11.27 -17.70
C GLY A 52 23.39 11.06 -16.19
N LEU A 53 22.51 10.17 -15.72
CA LEU A 53 22.34 9.84 -14.30
C LEU A 53 23.47 8.96 -13.74
N SER A 54 24.32 8.38 -14.59
CA SER A 54 25.44 7.52 -14.20
C SER A 54 26.75 8.28 -13.95
N GLU A 55 26.76 9.60 -14.16
CA GLU A 55 27.95 10.43 -14.01
C GLU A 55 28.61 10.21 -12.64
N GLY A 56 29.87 9.76 -12.66
CA GLY A 56 30.68 9.56 -11.46
C GLY A 56 30.52 8.21 -10.76
N VAL A 57 29.61 7.33 -11.21
CA VAL A 57 29.47 5.98 -10.63
C VAL A 57 30.67 5.12 -11.03
N ARG A 58 31.29 4.43 -10.08
CA ARG A 58 32.35 3.46 -10.35
C ARG A 58 31.79 2.06 -10.58
N ASP A 59 32.32 1.39 -11.60
CA ASP A 59 32.07 0.00 -11.92
C ASP A 59 33.37 -0.80 -11.72
N VAL A 60 33.33 -1.76 -10.79
CA VAL A 60 34.47 -2.63 -10.46
C VAL A 60 34.19 -4.04 -10.96
N GLU A 61 34.84 -4.44 -12.05
CA GLU A 61 34.80 -5.79 -12.62
C GLU A 61 35.82 -6.69 -11.90
N LEU A 62 35.34 -7.78 -11.31
CA LEU A 62 36.15 -8.85 -10.74
C LEU A 62 36.09 -10.06 -11.67
N VAL A 63 37.24 -10.66 -11.97
CA VAL A 63 37.37 -11.79 -12.90
C VAL A 63 38.08 -12.95 -12.22
N ALA A 64 37.48 -14.14 -12.31
CA ALA A 64 38.09 -15.40 -11.92
C ALA A 64 37.89 -16.45 -13.03
N GLY A 65 38.84 -16.52 -13.97
CA GLY A 65 38.73 -17.35 -15.16
C GLY A 65 37.61 -16.86 -16.09
N SER A 66 36.56 -17.66 -16.25
CA SER A 66 35.38 -17.29 -17.05
C SER A 66 34.32 -16.52 -16.26
N SER A 67 34.37 -16.59 -14.92
CA SER A 67 33.40 -15.92 -14.06
C SER A 67 33.72 -14.42 -13.94
N ARG A 68 32.69 -13.58 -14.03
CA ARG A 68 32.80 -12.11 -13.92
C ARG A 68 31.75 -11.56 -12.96
N VAL A 69 32.11 -10.58 -12.14
CA VAL A 69 31.19 -9.90 -11.21
C VAL A 69 31.43 -8.39 -11.29
N HIS A 70 30.37 -7.61 -11.47
CA HIS A 70 30.43 -6.15 -11.43
C HIS A 70 29.90 -5.63 -10.10
N ILE A 71 30.73 -4.92 -9.34
CA ILE A 71 30.38 -4.29 -8.06
C ILE A 71 30.32 -2.77 -8.22
N LEU A 72 29.30 -2.16 -7.64
CA LEU A 72 29.10 -0.70 -7.60
C LEU A 72 29.44 -0.17 -6.20
N PRO A 73 30.69 0.23 -5.92
CA PRO A 73 31.05 0.76 -4.61
C PRO A 73 30.27 2.03 -4.26
N ASP A 74 29.88 2.86 -5.23
CA ASP A 74 29.07 4.05 -4.98
C ASP A 74 27.64 3.73 -4.56
N ARG A 75 27.17 2.51 -4.82
CA ARG A 75 25.81 2.04 -4.54
C ARG A 75 25.81 0.92 -3.50
N GLY A 76 26.43 1.18 -2.34
CA GLY A 76 26.39 0.25 -1.21
C GLY A 76 27.07 -1.10 -1.45
N LEU A 77 28.04 -1.17 -2.38
CA LEU A 77 28.66 -2.41 -2.86
C LEU A 77 27.67 -3.35 -3.57
N GLY A 78 26.58 -2.82 -4.14
CA GLY A 78 25.62 -3.60 -4.92
C GLY A 78 26.29 -4.37 -6.04
N ILE A 79 25.78 -5.57 -6.34
CA ILE A 79 26.25 -6.37 -7.47
C ILE A 79 25.36 -6.01 -8.65
N TRP A 80 25.91 -5.33 -9.64
CA TRP A 80 25.14 -4.87 -10.79
C TRP A 80 24.70 -6.04 -11.66
N LYS A 81 25.66 -6.92 -11.98
CA LYS A 81 25.48 -8.12 -12.79
C LYS A 81 26.64 -9.08 -12.63
N VAL A 82 26.43 -10.34 -12.98
CA VAL A 82 27.48 -11.36 -13.00
C VAL A 82 27.42 -12.18 -14.28
N ASN A 83 28.55 -12.68 -14.75
CA ASN A 83 28.59 -13.75 -15.75
C ASN A 83 29.11 -15.02 -15.08
N LEU A 84 28.26 -16.04 -14.97
CA LEU A 84 28.58 -17.33 -14.37
C LEU A 84 28.16 -18.44 -15.34
N GLY A 85 29.05 -19.42 -15.56
CA GLY A 85 28.76 -20.52 -16.50
C GLY A 85 28.47 -20.06 -17.94
N GLY A 86 28.97 -18.89 -18.33
CA GLY A 86 28.72 -18.29 -19.65
C GLY A 86 27.39 -17.53 -19.77
N THR A 87 26.61 -17.41 -18.70
CA THR A 87 25.34 -16.68 -18.68
C THR A 87 25.44 -15.44 -17.81
N GLU A 88 24.95 -14.31 -18.34
CA GLU A 88 24.77 -13.09 -17.55
C GLU A 88 23.52 -13.21 -16.68
N PHE A 89 23.67 -13.01 -15.37
CA PHE A 89 22.57 -12.83 -14.43
C PHE A 89 22.42 -11.35 -14.12
N GLY A 90 21.18 -10.90 -14.18
CA GLY A 90 20.73 -9.53 -14.02
C GLY A 90 19.32 -9.42 -14.59
N TRP A 91 18.85 -8.20 -14.79
CA TRP A 91 17.54 -7.92 -15.38
C TRP A 91 17.59 -6.61 -16.15
N GLN A 92 16.56 -6.37 -16.96
CA GLN A 92 16.42 -5.14 -17.72
C GLN A 92 15.47 -4.19 -16.97
N SER A 93 16.06 -3.31 -16.16
CA SER A 93 15.30 -2.24 -15.51
C SER A 93 14.84 -1.20 -16.54
N PRO A 94 13.65 -0.60 -16.38
CA PRO A 94 13.29 0.60 -17.13
C PRO A 94 14.17 1.81 -16.76
N VAL A 95 14.85 1.77 -15.60
CA VAL A 95 15.83 2.78 -15.20
C VAL A 95 17.13 2.55 -15.97
N CYS A 96 17.55 3.55 -16.75
CA CYS A 96 18.85 3.55 -17.41
C CYS A 96 19.97 3.80 -16.37
N GLY A 97 20.31 2.76 -15.61
CA GLY A 97 21.33 2.80 -14.56
C GLY A 97 22.72 2.28 -14.98
N PRO A 98 23.66 2.25 -14.03
CA PRO A 98 23.44 2.52 -12.61
C PRO A 98 23.34 4.01 -12.33
N VAL A 99 22.39 4.42 -11.49
CA VAL A 99 22.15 5.83 -11.16
C VAL A 99 23.06 6.25 -10.01
N HIS A 100 23.73 7.41 -10.12
CA HIS A 100 24.52 7.94 -9.02
C HIS A 100 23.61 8.30 -7.83
N PRO A 101 23.93 7.93 -6.57
CA PRO A 101 23.05 8.17 -5.42
C PRO A 101 22.64 9.64 -5.21
N ALA A 102 23.45 10.59 -5.68
CA ALA A 102 23.12 12.02 -5.65
C ALA A 102 21.85 12.38 -6.46
N PHE A 103 21.44 11.53 -7.40
CA PHE A 103 20.23 11.69 -8.22
C PHE A 103 19.07 10.79 -7.76
N VAL A 104 19.22 10.04 -6.67
CA VAL A 104 18.18 9.17 -6.12
C VAL A 104 17.49 9.88 -4.95
N PRO A 105 16.24 10.35 -5.09
CA PRO A 105 15.57 11.18 -4.09
C PRO A 105 14.99 10.36 -2.94
N LEU A 106 15.83 9.68 -2.14
CA LEU A 106 15.41 8.77 -1.06
C LEU A 106 14.45 9.36 -0.02
N SER A 107 14.42 10.68 0.13
CA SER A 107 13.60 11.40 1.10
C SER A 107 12.40 12.11 0.49
N GLU A 108 12.07 11.84 -0.77
CA GLU A 108 10.86 12.40 -1.36
C GLU A 108 9.60 11.93 -0.60
N PRO A 109 8.53 12.75 -0.52
CA PRO A 109 7.45 12.54 0.44
C PRO A 109 6.70 11.20 0.36
N SER A 110 6.66 10.53 -0.79
CA SER A 110 6.02 9.21 -0.94
C SER A 110 6.88 8.06 -0.42
N GLY A 111 8.19 8.29 -0.23
CA GLY A 111 9.17 7.30 0.20
C GLY A 111 9.59 6.28 -0.86
N LEU A 112 9.15 6.43 -2.10
CA LEU A 112 9.40 5.54 -3.24
C LEU A 112 10.62 5.93 -4.07
N GLY A 113 11.26 7.08 -3.80
CA GLY A 113 12.41 7.56 -4.57
C GLY A 113 13.62 6.61 -4.69
N TRP A 114 13.66 5.51 -3.91
CA TRP A 114 14.62 4.42 -4.11
C TRP A 114 14.48 3.74 -5.48
N LEU A 115 13.26 3.66 -6.02
CA LEU A 115 12.95 3.04 -7.31
C LEU A 115 13.64 3.75 -8.48
N ASP A 116 13.89 5.05 -8.37
CA ASP A 116 14.54 5.88 -9.41
C ASP A 116 15.99 5.46 -9.70
N GLY A 117 16.57 4.60 -8.87
CA GLY A 117 17.92 4.06 -9.07
C GLY A 117 18.00 2.54 -9.08
N PHE A 118 16.88 1.81 -9.15
CA PHE A 118 16.90 0.35 -9.00
C PHE A 118 17.20 -0.38 -10.32
N ASP A 119 18.37 -0.99 -10.41
CA ASP A 119 18.80 -1.73 -11.62
C ASP A 119 19.78 -2.90 -11.35
N GLU A 120 20.07 -3.20 -10.08
CA GLU A 120 21.09 -4.18 -9.71
C GLU A 120 20.57 -5.62 -9.70
N LEU A 121 21.46 -6.59 -10.03
CA LEU A 121 21.25 -8.00 -9.70
C LEU A 121 21.14 -8.22 -8.19
N VAL A 122 21.97 -7.56 -7.37
CA VAL A 122 21.86 -7.62 -5.90
C VAL A 122 21.89 -6.23 -5.32
N ALA A 123 20.74 -5.78 -4.81
CA ALA A 123 20.66 -4.62 -3.94
C ALA A 123 20.59 -5.08 -2.47
N ARG A 124 21.33 -4.40 -1.60
CA ARG A 124 21.24 -4.58 -0.14
C ARG A 124 20.22 -3.60 0.41
N CYS A 125 19.13 -4.11 0.97
CA CYS A 125 18.05 -3.31 1.52
C CYS A 125 18.19 -3.28 3.05
N GLY A 126 18.54 -2.12 3.62
CA GLY A 126 19.02 -1.97 4.99
C GLY A 126 19.73 -0.63 5.22
N LEU A 127 20.46 -0.43 6.32
CA LEU A 127 20.56 -1.28 7.53
C LEU A 127 19.60 -0.80 8.60
N VAL A 128 19.36 0.51 8.67
CA VAL A 128 18.44 1.11 9.65
C VAL A 128 16.99 0.77 9.34
N SER A 129 16.63 0.51 8.08
CA SER A 129 15.27 0.09 7.71
C SER A 129 15.31 -0.73 6.43
N ASN A 130 14.31 -1.57 6.23
CA ASN A 130 14.03 -2.26 4.97
C ASN A 130 12.51 -2.36 4.78
N GLY A 131 12.08 -2.63 3.54
CA GLY A 131 10.70 -2.87 3.15
C GLY A 131 9.98 -1.61 2.71
N ALA A 132 8.65 -1.67 2.69
CA ALA A 132 7.79 -0.56 2.29
C ALA A 132 8.07 0.74 3.07
N PRO A 133 7.75 1.92 2.49
CA PRO A 133 7.86 3.20 3.19
C PRO A 133 7.11 3.19 4.54
N ASP A 134 7.72 3.81 5.55
CA ASP A 134 7.19 3.91 6.91
C ASP A 134 6.96 5.38 7.26
N PHE A 135 5.80 5.70 7.83
CA PHE A 135 5.34 7.08 8.05
C PHE A 135 5.01 7.35 9.52
N THR A 136 5.09 8.61 9.92
CA THR A 136 4.49 9.09 11.17
C THR A 136 2.96 9.08 11.08
N PRO A 137 2.23 9.11 12.21
CA PRO A 137 0.79 9.34 12.21
C PRO A 137 0.35 10.60 11.43
N GLU A 138 1.21 11.62 11.39
CA GLU A 138 0.96 12.86 10.64
C GLU A 138 1.28 12.76 9.13
N GLY A 139 1.53 11.56 8.61
CA GLY A 139 1.80 11.33 7.18
C GLY A 139 3.21 11.70 6.70
N ARG A 140 4.13 12.09 7.59
CA ARG A 140 5.53 12.38 7.23
C ARG A 140 6.36 11.11 7.13
N LEU A 141 7.14 10.99 6.05
CA LEU A 141 8.07 9.87 5.85
C LEU A 141 9.08 9.77 7.01
N ARG A 142 9.18 8.57 7.61
CA ARG A 142 10.21 8.19 8.59
C ARG A 142 11.34 7.41 7.93
N HIS A 143 10.99 6.40 7.17
CA HIS A 143 11.92 5.52 6.45
C HIS A 143 11.41 5.31 5.03
N GLY A 144 12.26 5.61 4.03
CA GLY A 144 11.96 5.31 2.64
C GLY A 144 12.04 3.81 2.34
N LEU A 145 11.52 3.45 1.17
CA LEU A 145 11.55 2.10 0.62
C LEU A 145 12.97 1.51 0.68
N HIS A 146 13.09 0.31 1.23
CA HIS A 146 14.32 -0.48 1.29
C HIS A 146 15.53 0.14 2.02
N GLY A 147 15.33 1.25 2.74
CA GLY A 147 16.39 1.90 3.50
C GLY A 147 17.38 2.65 2.62
N ARG A 148 18.64 2.71 3.05
CA ARG A 148 19.62 3.67 2.51
C ARG A 148 20.90 3.03 2.04
N ILE A 149 21.28 1.86 2.54
CA ILE A 149 22.64 1.31 2.35
C ILE A 149 22.99 1.12 0.87
N ALA A 150 22.04 0.72 0.01
CA ALA A 150 22.22 0.62 -1.45
C ALA A 150 22.56 1.95 -2.13
N ASN A 151 22.35 3.08 -1.48
CA ASN A 151 22.61 4.42 -2.01
C ASN A 151 23.62 5.19 -1.12
N ILE A 152 24.46 4.46 -0.38
CA ILE A 152 25.58 5.03 0.38
C ILE A 152 26.89 4.54 -0.26
N PRO A 153 27.78 5.44 -0.70
CA PRO A 153 29.09 5.07 -1.23
C PRO A 153 29.97 4.35 -0.20
N ALA A 154 30.69 3.34 -0.65
CA ALA A 154 31.68 2.62 0.15
C ALA A 154 32.84 3.55 0.54
N ARG A 155 33.24 3.46 1.81
CA ARG A 155 34.38 4.22 2.36
C ARG A 155 35.73 3.57 2.02
N SER A 156 35.72 2.28 1.72
CA SER A 156 36.91 1.50 1.34
C SER A 156 36.50 0.29 0.50
N LEU A 157 37.39 -0.12 -0.39
CA LEU A 157 37.27 -1.32 -1.20
C LEU A 157 38.68 -1.78 -1.58
N GLU A 158 39.03 -3.00 -1.20
CA GLU A 158 40.30 -3.66 -1.53
C GLU A 158 40.02 -5.02 -2.17
N VAL A 159 40.89 -5.46 -3.07
CA VAL A 159 40.79 -6.76 -3.75
C VAL A 159 42.12 -7.49 -3.65
N ASP A 160 42.10 -8.70 -3.11
CA ASP A 160 43.23 -9.62 -3.12
C ASP A 160 43.09 -10.61 -4.27
N LEU A 161 44.16 -10.75 -5.06
CA LEU A 161 44.31 -11.76 -6.10
C LEU A 161 45.31 -12.80 -5.60
N ASP A 162 44.85 -14.00 -5.25
CA ASP A 162 45.69 -15.13 -4.87
C ASP A 162 45.76 -16.14 -6.00
N GLU A 163 46.80 -16.03 -6.83
CA GLU A 163 47.04 -16.93 -7.96
C GLU A 163 47.29 -18.37 -7.51
N LEU A 164 47.85 -18.59 -6.31
CA LEU A 164 48.17 -19.94 -5.81
C LEU A 164 46.91 -20.72 -5.49
N SER A 165 45.95 -20.10 -4.79
CA SER A 165 44.65 -20.72 -4.50
C SER A 165 43.64 -20.53 -5.64
N GLY A 166 43.97 -19.72 -6.64
CA GLY A 166 43.07 -19.33 -7.72
C GLY A 166 41.85 -18.57 -7.23
N THR A 167 41.97 -17.85 -6.11
CA THR A 167 40.87 -17.17 -5.43
C THR A 167 41.06 -15.65 -5.48
N LEU A 168 39.98 -14.95 -5.79
CA LEU A 168 39.86 -13.51 -5.68
C LEU A 168 38.98 -13.18 -4.47
N THR A 169 39.39 -12.21 -3.65
CA THR A 169 38.60 -11.73 -2.51
C THR A 169 38.50 -10.22 -2.50
N ALA A 170 37.30 -9.68 -2.59
CA ALA A 170 37.02 -8.25 -2.48
C ALA A 170 36.45 -7.93 -1.09
N ARG A 171 37.03 -6.93 -0.41
CA ARG A 171 36.59 -6.45 0.90
C ARG A 171 36.23 -4.99 0.84
N GLY A 172 34.97 -4.67 1.14
CA GLY A 172 34.46 -3.32 1.15
C GLY A 172 33.79 -2.94 2.46
N THR A 173 33.76 -1.64 2.77
CA THR A 173 33.08 -1.12 3.96
C THR A 173 32.13 -0.01 3.59
N VAL A 174 30.93 -0.01 4.16
CA VAL A 174 29.91 1.05 4.04
C VAL A 174 29.41 1.43 5.43
N ASP A 175 29.36 2.73 5.71
CA ASP A 175 28.93 3.26 7.01
C ASP A 175 27.56 3.94 6.87
N GLU A 176 26.54 3.45 7.56
CA GLU A 176 25.27 4.15 7.73
C GLU A 176 25.26 4.80 9.12
N THR A 177 25.68 6.07 9.17
CA THR A 177 25.81 6.83 10.42
C THR A 177 25.06 8.16 10.34
N ARG A 178 24.36 8.50 11.42
CA ARG A 178 23.71 9.80 11.63
C ARG A 178 23.95 10.24 13.06
N PHE A 179 24.63 11.38 13.23
CA PHE A 179 24.96 11.94 14.54
C PHE A 179 23.70 12.06 15.42
N LEU A 180 23.83 11.66 16.69
CA LEU A 180 22.76 11.55 17.70
C LEU A 180 21.69 10.47 17.45
N CYS A 181 21.70 9.78 16.30
CA CYS A 181 20.66 8.80 15.94
C CYS A 181 21.17 7.35 15.93
N HIS A 182 22.08 7.00 15.00
CA HIS A 182 22.56 5.63 14.79
C HIS A 182 23.98 5.62 14.19
N SER A 183 24.70 4.51 14.38
CA SER A 183 25.99 4.28 13.73
C SER A 183 26.18 2.78 13.48
N LEU A 184 25.94 2.36 12.24
CA LEU A 184 26.09 0.99 11.77
C LEU A 184 27.18 0.95 10.68
N ARG A 185 28.00 -0.09 10.70
CA ARG A 185 28.98 -0.38 9.65
C ARG A 185 28.75 -1.76 9.08
N MET A 186 28.67 -1.85 7.76
CA MET A 186 28.71 -3.11 7.04
C MET A 186 30.10 -3.34 6.44
N ASN A 187 30.71 -4.47 6.77
CA ASN A 187 31.92 -4.96 6.11
C ASN A 187 31.54 -6.14 5.22
N SER A 188 31.70 -5.99 3.92
CA SER A 188 31.43 -7.02 2.93
C SER A 188 32.72 -7.72 2.55
N GLU A 189 32.71 -9.05 2.52
CA GLU A 189 33.76 -9.87 1.93
C GLU A 189 33.16 -10.76 0.84
N LEU A 190 33.49 -10.51 -0.41
CA LEU A 190 33.06 -11.28 -1.59
C LEU A 190 34.21 -12.12 -2.12
N SER A 191 33.92 -13.36 -2.51
CA SER A 191 34.91 -14.33 -2.97
C SER A 191 34.47 -15.01 -4.27
N MET A 192 35.46 -15.30 -5.12
CA MET A 192 35.34 -16.06 -6.37
C MET A 192 36.56 -16.96 -6.54
N THR A 193 36.36 -18.14 -7.12
CA THR A 193 37.44 -19.10 -7.40
C THR A 193 37.40 -19.51 -8.86
N ILE A 194 38.56 -19.62 -9.51
CA ILE A 194 38.68 -20.05 -10.90
C ILE A 194 38.01 -21.42 -11.10
N GLY A 195 37.24 -21.55 -12.18
CA GLY A 195 36.54 -22.79 -12.53
C GLY A 195 35.28 -23.06 -11.72
N SER A 196 34.98 -22.23 -10.70
CA SER A 196 33.73 -22.28 -9.95
C SER A 196 32.75 -21.23 -10.50
N PRO A 197 31.60 -21.63 -11.09
CA PRO A 197 30.60 -20.69 -11.59
C PRO A 197 29.72 -20.16 -10.43
N ARG A 198 30.38 -19.69 -9.36
CA ARG A 198 29.77 -19.26 -8.10
C ARG A 198 30.46 -18.00 -7.60
N VAL A 199 29.66 -17.07 -7.10
CA VAL A 199 30.09 -15.93 -6.29
C VAL A 199 29.44 -16.03 -4.92
N ALA A 200 30.20 -15.77 -3.86
CA ALA A 200 29.67 -15.76 -2.51
C ALA A 200 30.23 -14.60 -1.71
N TRP A 201 29.42 -14.06 -0.81
CA TRP A 201 29.84 -12.99 0.07
C TRP A 201 29.31 -13.18 1.48
N THR A 202 29.99 -12.55 2.42
CA THR A 202 29.54 -12.39 3.79
C THR A 202 29.58 -10.92 4.16
N ASP A 203 28.43 -10.38 4.58
CA ASP A 203 28.35 -9.03 5.14
C ASP A 203 28.27 -9.11 6.66
N THR A 204 29.21 -8.48 7.35
CA THR A 204 29.19 -8.33 8.81
C THR A 204 28.77 -6.92 9.17
N VAL A 205 27.60 -6.79 9.82
CA VAL A 205 27.08 -5.52 10.33
C VAL A 205 27.47 -5.36 11.78
N VAL A 206 28.09 -4.22 12.13
CA VAL A 206 28.57 -3.89 13.47
C VAL A 206 27.87 -2.63 13.96
N ASN A 207 27.37 -2.65 15.20
CA ASN A 207 26.94 -1.46 15.92
C ASN A 207 28.15 -0.72 16.48
N LEU A 208 28.46 0.44 15.91
CA LEU A 208 29.60 1.26 16.34
C LEU A 208 29.29 2.14 17.55
N SER A 209 28.01 2.24 17.95
CA SER A 209 27.59 3.10 19.05
C SER A 209 27.80 2.44 20.42
N ASP A 210 27.78 3.28 21.45
CA ASP A 210 27.82 2.91 22.87
C ASP A 210 26.44 2.51 23.42
N ARG A 211 25.41 2.46 22.56
CA ARG A 211 24.02 2.13 22.91
C ARG A 211 23.52 0.96 22.06
N PRO A 212 22.59 0.13 22.57
CA PRO A 212 21.96 -0.89 21.75
C PRO A 212 21.18 -0.25 20.59
N THR A 213 21.09 -0.96 19.47
CA THR A 213 20.31 -0.54 18.29
C THR A 213 19.64 -1.73 17.64
N THR A 214 18.68 -1.47 16.76
CA THR A 214 18.08 -2.49 15.87
C THR A 214 18.45 -2.24 14.41
N MET A 215 18.45 -3.30 13.60
CA MET A 215 18.71 -3.23 12.15
C MET A 215 17.84 -4.24 11.38
N GLN A 216 17.74 -4.04 10.06
CA GLN A 216 17.09 -4.93 9.10
C GLN A 216 17.98 -5.12 7.86
N MET A 217 17.95 -6.32 7.27
CA MET A 217 18.66 -6.66 6.04
C MET A 217 17.78 -7.55 5.16
N LEU A 218 17.66 -7.19 3.89
CA LEU A 218 17.12 -8.04 2.83
C LEU A 218 18.06 -7.96 1.63
N TYR A 219 18.40 -9.12 1.06
CA TYR A 219 19.15 -9.20 -0.18
C TYR A 219 18.19 -9.29 -1.34
N HIS A 220 18.03 -8.20 -2.08
CA HIS A 220 17.12 -8.15 -3.21
C HIS A 220 17.84 -8.69 -4.45
N ILE A 221 17.68 -9.99 -4.73
CA ILE A 221 18.42 -10.70 -5.79
C ILE A 221 17.53 -10.88 -7.03
N ASN A 222 17.83 -10.17 -8.11
CA ASN A 222 16.93 -9.91 -9.24
C ASN A 222 17.34 -10.63 -10.52
N PHE A 223 16.46 -11.47 -11.05
CA PHE A 223 16.69 -12.21 -12.29
C PHE A 223 15.63 -11.89 -13.33
N GLY A 224 16.07 -11.53 -14.54
CA GLY A 224 15.24 -11.39 -15.73
C GLY A 224 15.64 -12.42 -16.80
N LEU A 225 15.52 -12.04 -18.07
CA LEU A 225 16.05 -12.83 -19.19
C LEU A 225 17.57 -13.05 -19.04
N PRO A 226 18.11 -14.20 -19.45
CA PRO A 226 17.45 -15.34 -20.10
C PRO A 226 16.93 -16.41 -19.12
N LEU A 227 17.00 -16.18 -17.80
CA LEU A 227 16.53 -17.14 -16.79
C LEU A 227 15.02 -17.09 -16.57
N LEU A 228 14.42 -15.92 -16.76
CA LEU A 228 12.98 -15.72 -16.62
C LEU A 228 12.27 -15.86 -17.96
N GLY A 229 11.04 -16.36 -17.95
CA GLY A 229 10.20 -16.52 -19.13
C GLY A 229 9.08 -17.52 -18.87
N ARG A 230 8.27 -17.78 -19.88
CA ARG A 230 7.24 -18.82 -19.79
C ARG A 230 7.86 -20.15 -19.37
N ASP A 231 7.22 -20.81 -18.42
CA ASP A 231 7.63 -22.12 -17.88
C ASP A 231 8.95 -22.08 -17.11
N ALA A 232 9.50 -20.90 -16.81
CA ALA A 232 10.52 -20.80 -15.76
C ALA A 232 9.90 -21.26 -14.43
N GLU A 233 10.72 -21.82 -13.54
CA GLU A 233 10.26 -22.42 -12.30
C GLU A 233 11.19 -22.08 -11.12
N VAL A 234 10.60 -21.81 -9.96
CA VAL A 234 11.30 -21.75 -8.68
C VAL A 234 11.22 -23.10 -7.98
N VAL A 235 12.36 -23.69 -7.63
CA VAL A 235 12.42 -24.84 -6.73
C VAL A 235 12.91 -24.37 -5.37
N ALA A 236 12.09 -24.59 -4.35
CA ALA A 236 12.39 -24.23 -2.97
C ALA A 236 11.77 -25.25 -2.00
N ALA A 237 12.46 -25.58 -0.90
CA ALA A 237 11.91 -26.38 0.18
C ALA A 237 11.05 -25.50 1.11
N ILE A 238 9.84 -25.15 0.65
CA ILE A 238 8.90 -24.32 1.40
C ILE A 238 8.43 -25.06 2.67
N ASP A 239 8.61 -24.42 3.82
CA ASP A 239 7.96 -24.81 5.08
C ASP A 239 6.55 -24.20 5.14
N GLU A 240 6.47 -22.89 4.88
CA GLU A 240 5.22 -22.14 4.89
C GLU A 240 5.27 -20.99 3.88
N LEU A 241 4.19 -20.76 3.13
CA LEU A 241 4.07 -19.70 2.12
C LEU A 241 2.72 -19.00 2.28
N ALA A 242 2.72 -17.67 2.19
CA ALA A 242 1.51 -16.87 2.08
C ALA A 242 1.71 -15.73 1.07
N PRO A 243 0.70 -15.39 0.26
CA PRO A 243 0.75 -14.19 -0.58
C PRO A 243 0.87 -12.94 0.32
N ARG A 244 1.59 -11.93 -0.15
CA ARG A 244 1.78 -10.66 0.59
C ARG A 244 0.44 -9.96 0.80
N ASP A 245 -0.36 -9.84 -0.24
CA ASP A 245 -1.60 -9.07 -0.27
C ASP A 245 -2.65 -9.80 -1.13
N ALA A 246 -3.85 -9.21 -1.24
CA ALA A 246 -4.95 -9.75 -2.04
C ALA A 246 -4.57 -9.92 -3.54
N GLY A 247 -3.72 -9.04 -4.07
CA GLY A 247 -3.29 -9.08 -5.48
C GLY A 247 -2.45 -10.32 -5.80
N ALA A 248 -1.59 -10.73 -4.85
CA ALA A 248 -0.74 -11.92 -5.03
C ALA A 248 -1.49 -13.27 -4.85
N VAL A 249 -2.71 -13.27 -4.33
CA VAL A 249 -3.37 -14.52 -3.97
C VAL A 249 -3.76 -15.37 -5.18
N ALA A 250 -4.17 -14.74 -6.28
CA ALA A 250 -4.49 -15.47 -7.52
C ALA A 250 -3.27 -16.21 -8.11
N ASP A 251 -2.06 -15.77 -7.78
CA ASP A 251 -0.80 -16.41 -8.21
C ASP A 251 -0.37 -17.56 -7.28
N VAL A 252 -0.97 -17.73 -6.09
CA VAL A 252 -0.59 -18.79 -5.13
C VAL A 252 -0.62 -20.20 -5.74
N PRO A 253 -1.63 -20.63 -6.52
CA PRO A 253 -1.61 -21.96 -7.15
C PRO A 253 -0.44 -22.19 -8.11
N THR A 254 0.15 -21.10 -8.61
CA THR A 254 1.28 -21.08 -9.56
C THR A 254 2.48 -20.32 -9.00
N TRP A 255 2.61 -20.24 -7.66
CA TRP A 255 3.61 -19.39 -7.01
C TRP A 255 5.03 -19.68 -7.53
N ASN A 256 5.30 -20.95 -7.85
CA ASN A 256 6.59 -21.44 -8.31
C ASN A 256 6.79 -21.40 -9.84
N HIS A 257 5.82 -20.94 -10.63
CA HIS A 257 5.92 -20.90 -12.10
C HIS A 257 5.74 -19.47 -12.62
N TYR A 258 6.38 -19.17 -13.75
CA TYR A 258 6.28 -17.87 -14.40
C TYR A 258 5.51 -17.93 -15.73
N ALA A 259 4.68 -16.92 -15.95
CA ALA A 259 3.97 -16.67 -17.19
C ALA A 259 4.83 -15.83 -18.16
N GLU A 260 4.38 -15.68 -19.41
CA GLU A 260 4.96 -14.70 -20.34
C GLU A 260 4.82 -13.27 -19.81
N PRO A 261 5.70 -12.34 -20.22
CA PRO A 261 5.57 -10.92 -19.89
C PRO A 261 4.19 -10.37 -20.28
N CYS A 262 3.53 -9.68 -19.35
CA CYS A 262 2.17 -9.17 -19.53
C CYS A 262 2.09 -7.68 -19.14
N SER A 263 1.90 -6.79 -20.11
CA SER A 263 1.79 -5.36 -19.84
C SER A 263 0.59 -5.05 -18.94
N GLY A 264 0.77 -4.14 -17.98
CA GLY A 264 -0.26 -3.79 -16.99
C GLY A 264 -0.46 -4.82 -15.87
N ARG A 265 0.21 -5.98 -15.90
CA ARG A 265 0.20 -6.92 -14.79
C ARG A 265 0.99 -6.34 -13.62
N LEU A 266 0.34 -6.29 -12.46
CA LEU A 266 0.95 -5.85 -11.21
C LEU A 266 1.86 -6.96 -10.65
N GLU A 267 2.76 -6.57 -9.76
CA GLU A 267 3.61 -7.53 -9.04
C GLU A 267 2.79 -8.48 -8.16
N GLU A 268 3.27 -9.71 -8.03
CA GLU A 268 2.80 -10.67 -7.04
C GLU A 268 3.96 -11.04 -6.11
N VAL A 269 3.78 -10.88 -4.80
CA VAL A 269 4.81 -11.21 -3.81
C VAL A 269 4.32 -12.34 -2.91
N HIS A 270 5.16 -13.35 -2.68
CA HIS A 270 4.91 -14.42 -1.73
C HIS A 270 5.92 -14.38 -0.60
N TYR A 271 5.43 -14.28 0.62
CA TYR A 271 6.22 -14.40 1.84
C TYR A 271 6.35 -15.87 2.19
N CYS A 272 7.57 -16.32 2.51
CA CYS A 272 7.84 -17.72 2.80
C CYS A 272 8.78 -17.90 4.00
N LYS A 273 8.68 -19.08 4.59
CA LYS A 273 9.74 -19.74 5.36
C LYS A 273 10.21 -20.96 4.58
N LEU A 274 11.51 -21.17 4.57
CA LEU A 274 12.14 -22.31 3.91
C LEU A 274 12.78 -23.22 4.93
N HIS A 275 12.79 -24.52 4.63
CA HIS A 275 13.65 -25.46 5.32
C HIS A 275 15.11 -25.24 4.94
N ALA A 276 15.98 -25.33 5.94
CA ALA A 276 17.42 -25.38 5.75
C ALA A 276 17.89 -26.84 5.74
N ASP A 277 18.99 -27.11 5.04
CA ASP A 277 19.67 -28.39 5.10
C ASP A 277 20.33 -28.64 6.47
N ALA A 278 20.99 -29.79 6.62
CA ALA A 278 21.67 -30.17 7.86
C ALA A 278 22.83 -29.23 8.27
N THR A 279 23.30 -28.38 7.35
CA THR A 279 24.34 -27.37 7.61
C THR A 279 23.76 -26.02 8.02
N GLY A 280 22.43 -25.87 8.02
CA GLY A 280 21.75 -24.60 8.27
C GLY A 280 21.64 -23.70 7.04
N THR A 281 21.89 -24.26 5.84
CA THR A 281 21.80 -23.52 4.57
C THR A 281 20.42 -23.68 3.95
N ALA A 282 19.72 -22.58 3.70
CA ALA A 282 18.54 -22.56 2.84
C ALA A 282 18.95 -22.20 1.40
N ALA A 283 18.20 -22.70 0.42
CA ALA A 283 18.49 -22.44 -0.98
C ALA A 283 17.25 -22.46 -1.87
N VAL A 284 17.32 -21.71 -2.97
CA VAL A 284 16.34 -21.62 -4.04
C VAL A 284 17.03 -21.84 -5.37
N LEU A 285 16.38 -22.54 -6.30
CA LEU A 285 16.83 -22.73 -7.67
C LEU A 285 15.82 -22.13 -8.65
N LEU A 286 16.21 -21.11 -9.41
CA LEU A 286 15.44 -20.56 -10.52
C LEU A 286 15.83 -21.29 -11.81
N VAL A 287 14.97 -22.19 -12.27
CA VAL A 287 15.14 -22.99 -13.48
C VAL A 287 14.61 -22.21 -14.68
N ALA A 288 15.48 -22.01 -15.68
CA ALA A 288 15.12 -21.31 -16.90
C ALA A 288 14.15 -22.11 -17.79
N PRO A 289 13.40 -21.45 -18.70
CA PRO A 289 12.50 -22.10 -19.63
C PRO A 289 13.15 -23.28 -20.38
N GLY A 290 12.48 -24.43 -20.33
CA GLY A 290 12.95 -25.68 -20.94
C GLY A 290 14.08 -26.39 -20.17
N GLY A 291 14.40 -26.00 -18.93
CA GLY A 291 15.39 -26.67 -18.10
C GLY A 291 16.82 -26.59 -18.63
N ARG A 292 17.13 -25.55 -19.43
CA ARG A 292 18.43 -25.41 -20.12
C ARG A 292 19.56 -24.98 -19.19
N GLN A 293 19.22 -24.29 -18.12
CA GLN A 293 20.13 -23.83 -17.06
C GLN A 293 19.32 -23.31 -15.88
N ALA A 294 20.00 -23.00 -14.77
CA ALA A 294 19.38 -22.41 -13.61
C ALA A 294 20.35 -21.51 -12.83
N ALA A 295 19.81 -20.62 -11.99
CA ALA A 295 20.56 -19.95 -10.94
C ALA A 295 20.16 -20.52 -9.58
N LYS A 296 21.14 -20.88 -8.76
CA LYS A 296 20.96 -21.27 -7.37
C LYS A 296 21.36 -20.11 -6.47
N VAL A 297 20.48 -19.73 -5.56
CA VAL A 297 20.75 -18.80 -4.47
C VAL A 297 20.77 -19.58 -3.16
N SER A 298 21.77 -19.36 -2.31
CA SER A 298 21.88 -20.04 -1.02
C SER A 298 22.35 -19.10 0.08
N TRP A 299 21.87 -19.32 1.31
CA TRP A 299 22.18 -18.45 2.44
C TRP A 299 22.10 -19.17 3.79
N ASN A 300 22.70 -18.56 4.81
CA ASN A 300 22.57 -19.02 6.19
C ASN A 300 21.17 -18.66 6.76
N ALA A 301 20.33 -19.68 6.97
CA ALA A 301 18.96 -19.49 7.43
C ALA A 301 18.87 -19.02 8.90
N ALA A 302 19.92 -19.18 9.69
CA ALA A 302 19.94 -18.73 11.08
C ALA A 302 19.96 -17.19 11.18
N THR A 303 20.58 -16.50 10.23
CA THR A 303 20.67 -15.03 10.21
C THR A 303 19.73 -14.38 9.19
N LEU A 304 19.27 -15.13 8.17
CA LEU A 304 18.23 -14.70 7.23
C LEU A 304 17.06 -15.71 7.23
N PRO A 305 16.22 -15.72 8.29
CA PRO A 305 15.19 -16.74 8.47
C PRO A 305 13.91 -16.51 7.65
N TRP A 306 13.78 -15.36 6.98
CA TRP A 306 12.60 -15.00 6.19
C TRP A 306 12.96 -14.89 4.72
N PHE A 307 11.99 -15.16 3.85
CA PHE A 307 12.17 -15.13 2.40
C PHE A 307 10.98 -14.46 1.73
N ALA A 308 11.22 -13.56 0.79
CA ALA A 308 10.20 -13.10 -0.15
C ALA A 308 10.53 -13.57 -1.57
N LEU A 309 9.49 -14.01 -2.28
CA LEU A 309 9.52 -14.26 -3.71
C LEU A 309 8.72 -13.15 -4.38
N TRP A 310 9.40 -12.21 -5.01
CA TRP A 310 8.76 -11.14 -5.79
C TRP A 310 8.68 -11.54 -7.25
N LYS A 311 7.48 -11.50 -7.83
CA LYS A 311 7.23 -11.82 -9.23
C LYS A 311 6.67 -10.58 -9.91
N ASN A 312 7.53 -9.83 -10.61
CA ASN A 312 7.10 -8.72 -11.45
C ASN A 312 6.94 -9.21 -12.90
N GLN A 313 5.80 -9.84 -13.16
CA GLN A 313 5.49 -10.46 -14.46
C GLN A 313 4.91 -9.47 -15.47
N GLY A 314 5.30 -8.19 -15.35
CA GLY A 314 4.88 -7.06 -16.18
C GLY A 314 5.40 -7.15 -17.62
N GLY A 315 5.18 -6.08 -18.39
CA GLY A 315 5.76 -5.95 -19.73
C GLY A 315 7.29 -5.92 -19.68
N GLN A 316 7.97 -6.43 -20.71
CA GLN A 316 9.44 -6.44 -20.74
C GLN A 316 10.05 -5.03 -20.62
N ALA A 317 9.42 -4.04 -21.25
CA ALA A 317 9.86 -2.65 -21.19
C ALA A 317 9.68 -2.01 -19.80
N ASP A 318 8.74 -2.52 -19.01
CA ASP A 318 8.42 -2.04 -17.67
C ASP A 318 9.20 -2.81 -16.58
N GLY A 319 10.03 -3.78 -16.98
CA GLY A 319 10.85 -4.62 -16.11
C GLY A 319 10.23 -5.98 -15.82
N TYR A 320 10.43 -6.96 -16.71
CA TYR A 320 10.05 -8.36 -16.46
C TYR A 320 11.13 -9.07 -15.62
N VAL A 321 10.88 -9.22 -14.32
CA VAL A 321 11.89 -9.60 -13.32
C VAL A 321 11.28 -10.38 -12.15
N THR A 322 12.10 -11.22 -11.50
CA THR A 322 11.77 -11.81 -10.20
C THR A 322 12.85 -11.53 -9.16
N GLY A 323 12.43 -11.28 -7.92
CA GLY A 323 13.27 -11.16 -6.74
C GLY A 323 13.29 -12.45 -5.92
N ILE A 324 14.48 -12.94 -5.60
CA ILE A 324 14.75 -14.01 -4.63
C ILE A 324 15.34 -13.35 -3.39
N GLU A 325 14.54 -13.17 -2.34
CA GLU A 325 14.84 -12.18 -1.29
C GLU A 325 15.01 -12.81 0.10
N PRO A 326 16.17 -13.42 0.41
CA PRO A 326 16.47 -13.84 1.78
C PRO A 326 16.71 -12.64 2.69
N ALA A 327 16.12 -12.66 3.88
CA ALA A 327 16.01 -11.48 4.73
C ALA A 327 15.92 -11.78 6.23
N THR A 328 16.22 -10.77 7.04
CA THR A 328 15.94 -10.74 8.49
C THR A 328 14.46 -10.56 8.80
N ASN A 329 13.67 -10.11 7.83
CA ASN A 329 12.27 -9.70 7.96
C ASN A 329 11.58 -9.70 6.58
N PHE A 330 10.25 -9.67 6.53
CA PHE A 330 9.54 -9.47 5.26
C PHE A 330 9.59 -7.98 4.85
N PRO A 331 9.53 -7.63 3.55
CA PRO A 331 9.59 -6.25 3.06
C PRO A 331 8.34 -5.38 3.38
N ASN A 332 7.73 -5.55 4.56
CA ASN A 332 6.74 -4.62 5.10
C ASN A 332 7.41 -3.36 5.68
N ALA A 333 6.62 -2.37 6.07
CA ALA A 333 7.12 -1.19 6.79
C ALA A 333 7.91 -1.58 8.05
N ARG A 334 8.98 -0.84 8.34
CA ARG A 334 9.86 -1.09 9.49
C ARG A 334 9.11 -1.20 10.81
N SER A 335 8.21 -0.25 11.09
CA SER A 335 7.40 -0.22 12.31
C SER A 335 6.55 -1.48 12.50
N PHE A 336 6.00 -2.04 11.41
CA PHE A 336 5.27 -3.30 11.45
C PHE A 336 6.19 -4.47 11.80
N GLU A 337 7.32 -4.63 11.12
CA GLU A 337 8.25 -5.74 11.39
C GLU A 337 8.84 -5.68 12.80
N GLU A 338 9.09 -4.46 13.32
CA GLU A 338 9.50 -4.26 14.71
C GLU A 338 8.42 -4.72 15.70
N SER A 339 7.14 -4.42 15.44
CA SER A 339 6.02 -4.91 16.26
C SER A 339 5.89 -6.44 16.26
N GLN A 340 6.36 -7.10 15.21
CA GLN A 340 6.37 -8.55 15.07
C GLN A 340 7.67 -9.20 15.60
N GLY A 341 8.59 -8.41 16.17
CA GLY A 341 9.87 -8.88 16.67
C GLY A 341 10.84 -9.33 15.57
N ARG A 342 10.65 -8.88 14.32
CA ARG A 342 11.51 -9.22 13.16
C ARG A 342 12.50 -8.11 12.85
N VAL A 343 13.22 -7.68 13.87
CA VAL A 343 14.37 -6.78 13.74
C VAL A 343 15.55 -7.39 14.49
N VAL A 344 16.76 -7.22 13.97
CA VAL A 344 17.97 -7.75 14.63
C VAL A 344 18.44 -6.73 15.66
N THR A 345 18.51 -7.14 16.92
CA THR A 345 19.04 -6.32 18.01
C THR A 345 20.55 -6.50 18.12
N LEU A 346 21.30 -5.39 18.15
CA LEU A 346 22.75 -5.39 18.33
C LEU A 346 23.11 -4.63 19.61
N PRO A 347 23.81 -5.25 20.58
CA PRO A 347 24.37 -4.52 21.72
C PRO A 347 25.45 -3.53 21.26
N PRO A 348 25.91 -2.61 22.13
CA PRO A 348 27.08 -1.78 21.84
C PRO A 348 28.29 -2.62 21.39
N GLY A 349 28.88 -2.30 20.24
CA GLY A 349 29.98 -3.07 19.65
C GLY A 349 29.60 -4.47 19.11
N GLY A 350 28.33 -4.88 19.24
CA GLY A 350 27.84 -6.16 18.77
C GLY A 350 27.76 -6.23 17.24
N SER A 351 27.79 -7.46 16.71
CA SER A 351 27.76 -7.71 15.27
C SER A 351 26.94 -8.93 14.87
N VAL A 352 26.47 -8.94 13.63
CA VAL A 352 25.80 -10.08 12.97
C VAL A 352 26.38 -10.27 11.57
N ALA A 353 26.50 -11.52 11.12
CA ALA A 353 27.02 -11.86 9.79
C ALA A 353 25.96 -12.55 8.92
N PHE A 354 25.87 -12.14 7.66
CA PHE A 354 24.96 -12.68 6.67
C PHE A 354 25.76 -13.25 5.50
N SER A 355 25.66 -14.56 5.26
CA SER A 355 26.36 -15.24 4.18
C SER A 355 25.39 -15.65 3.10
N VAL A 356 25.68 -15.25 1.85
CA VAL A 356 24.84 -15.48 0.67
C VAL A 356 25.72 -15.88 -0.53
N ALA A 357 25.19 -16.68 -1.44
CA ALA A 357 25.86 -17.04 -2.67
C ALA A 357 24.91 -17.22 -3.85
N ILE A 358 25.42 -16.93 -5.05
CA ILE A 358 24.76 -17.16 -6.34
C ILE A 358 25.65 -18.10 -7.16
N GLU A 359 25.04 -19.13 -7.75
CA GLU A 359 25.73 -20.15 -8.55
C GLU A 359 24.95 -20.43 -9.84
N HIS A 360 25.65 -20.58 -10.96
CA HIS A 360 25.07 -21.12 -12.19
C HIS A 360 25.03 -22.64 -12.13
N VAL A 361 23.89 -23.21 -12.51
CA VAL A 361 23.67 -24.65 -12.57
C VAL A 361 23.37 -25.03 -14.02
N SER A 362 24.20 -25.90 -14.58
CA SER A 362 24.01 -26.43 -15.94
C SER A 362 22.80 -27.36 -16.03
N ALA A 363 22.22 -27.53 -17.23
CA ALA A 363 21.10 -28.45 -17.47
C ALA A 363 21.30 -29.84 -16.83
N ALA A 364 22.50 -30.40 -16.96
CA ALA A 364 22.83 -31.72 -16.44
C ALA A 364 22.83 -31.80 -14.90
N ALA A 365 23.08 -30.67 -14.22
CA ALA A 365 23.14 -30.60 -12.76
C ALA A 365 21.80 -30.21 -12.11
N ILE A 366 20.82 -29.72 -12.89
CA ILE A 366 19.50 -29.29 -12.36
C ILE A 366 18.78 -30.40 -11.58
N PRO A 367 18.70 -31.66 -12.05
CA PRO A 367 18.00 -32.71 -11.29
C PRO A 367 18.60 -32.94 -9.90
N ALA A 368 19.93 -33.02 -9.82
CA ALA A 368 20.65 -33.20 -8.55
C ALA A 368 20.49 -31.99 -7.62
N ALA A 369 20.53 -30.77 -8.16
CA ALA A 369 20.30 -29.56 -7.39
C ALA A 369 18.86 -29.47 -6.85
N ARG A 370 17.86 -29.84 -7.67
CA ARG A 370 16.45 -29.92 -7.26
C ARG A 370 16.27 -30.92 -6.13
N GLU A 371 16.81 -32.13 -6.27
CA GLU A 371 16.72 -33.17 -5.25
C GLU A 371 17.35 -32.71 -3.94
N ALA A 372 18.56 -32.15 -3.98
CA ALA A 372 19.26 -31.66 -2.81
C ALA A 372 18.48 -30.56 -2.06
N ILE A 373 17.84 -29.63 -2.78
CA ILE A 373 17.01 -28.58 -2.18
C ILE A 373 15.77 -29.20 -1.53
N LEU A 374 15.00 -29.99 -2.26
CA LEU A 374 13.74 -30.56 -1.76
C LEU A 374 13.95 -31.56 -0.61
N ALA A 375 15.10 -32.21 -0.55
CA ALA A 375 15.48 -33.09 0.56
C ALA A 375 15.52 -32.35 1.92
N ALA A 376 15.76 -31.03 1.95
CA ALA A 376 15.74 -30.23 3.17
C ALA A 376 14.38 -30.24 3.89
N ALA A 377 13.28 -30.44 3.15
CA ALA A 377 11.95 -30.57 3.76
C ALA A 377 11.75 -31.89 4.52
N GLY A 378 12.61 -32.90 4.31
CA GLY A 378 12.50 -34.20 4.95
C GLY A 378 11.16 -34.91 4.70
N GLY A 379 10.55 -34.64 3.54
CA GLY A 379 9.23 -35.18 3.17
C GLY A 379 8.03 -34.50 3.85
N LYS A 380 8.24 -33.41 4.61
CA LYS A 380 7.14 -32.63 5.18
C LYS A 380 6.46 -31.81 4.08
N PRO A 381 5.11 -31.82 4.00
CA PRO A 381 4.40 -30.96 3.06
C PRO A 381 4.47 -29.49 3.50
N ALA A 382 4.56 -28.60 2.52
CA ALA A 382 4.51 -27.15 2.74
C ALA A 382 3.11 -26.72 3.24
N THR A 383 3.07 -25.76 4.16
CA THR A 383 1.84 -25.04 4.52
C THR A 383 1.64 -23.86 3.58
N ILE A 384 0.69 -23.97 2.64
CA ILE A 384 0.40 -22.89 1.67
C ILE A 384 -0.92 -22.22 2.05
N HIS A 385 -0.86 -20.92 2.31
CA HIS A 385 -2.02 -20.09 2.63
C HIS A 385 -2.59 -19.48 1.34
N ASN A 386 -3.90 -19.62 1.12
CA ASN A 386 -4.62 -19.00 0.00
C ASN A 386 -5.08 -17.57 0.32
N ALA A 387 -4.42 -16.90 1.26
CA ALA A 387 -4.71 -15.53 1.66
C ALA A 387 -3.50 -14.98 2.43
N PRO A 388 -3.34 -13.64 2.52
CA PRO A 388 -2.30 -13.06 3.33
C PRO A 388 -2.35 -13.55 4.77
N ARG A 389 -1.19 -13.92 5.31
CA ARG A 389 -1.10 -14.52 6.65
C ARG A 389 -0.96 -13.45 7.73
N ARG A 390 -1.75 -13.58 8.80
CA ARG A 390 -1.66 -12.72 9.99
C ARG A 390 -0.24 -12.70 10.55
N GLY A 391 0.26 -11.50 10.80
CA GLY A 391 1.59 -11.28 11.33
C GLY A 391 2.70 -11.48 10.29
N TRP A 392 2.42 -11.91 9.06
CA TRP A 392 3.38 -11.87 7.94
C TRP A 392 3.12 -10.66 7.07
N SER A 393 1.86 -10.43 6.74
CA SER A 393 1.40 -9.27 5.99
C SER A 393 0.75 -8.27 6.94
N ALA A 394 1.05 -6.99 6.75
CA ALA A 394 0.30 -5.93 7.42
C ALA A 394 -1.18 -6.01 7.00
N GLY A 395 -2.07 -6.37 7.94
CA GLY A 395 -3.53 -6.39 7.71
C GLY A 395 -4.24 -7.75 7.69
N ALA A 396 -3.59 -8.88 7.96
CA ALA A 396 -4.29 -10.19 7.99
C ALA A 396 -4.86 -10.54 9.39
N VAL A 397 -6.15 -10.91 9.49
CA VAL A 397 -6.84 -11.31 10.74
C VAL A 397 -7.58 -12.65 10.56
N LEU A 398 -7.58 -13.48 11.61
CA LEU A 398 -8.02 -14.89 11.62
C LEU A 398 -9.49 -15.04 12.05
N THR A 399 -10.32 -15.68 11.24
CA THR A 399 -11.65 -16.20 11.62
C THR A 399 -11.55 -17.72 11.75
N ILE A 400 -11.63 -18.26 12.98
CA ILE A 400 -11.73 -19.72 13.21
C ILE A 400 -13.21 -20.07 13.41
N LEU A 401 -13.76 -21.00 12.61
CA LEU A 401 -14.92 -21.81 13.01
C LEU A 401 -14.96 -23.17 12.30
N PHE A 402 -14.89 -24.20 13.14
CA PHE A 402 -15.17 -25.64 13.04
C PHE A 402 -15.61 -26.29 11.71
N ALA A 403 -14.90 -27.38 11.39
CA ALA A 403 -15.27 -28.40 10.41
C ALA A 403 -16.30 -29.39 10.99
N LEU A 404 -17.35 -29.71 10.21
CA LEU A 404 -18.13 -30.95 10.29
C LEU A 404 -18.77 -31.25 8.92
N GLY A 405 -18.41 -32.40 8.33
CA GLY A 405 -19.37 -33.29 7.66
C GLY A 405 -19.56 -33.25 6.13
N ALA A 406 -19.02 -34.31 5.50
CA ALA A 406 -19.62 -35.15 4.45
C ALA A 406 -19.42 -34.83 2.95
N CYS A 407 -19.03 -35.91 2.24
CA CYS A 407 -18.68 -36.04 0.83
C CYS A 407 -19.88 -36.18 -0.11
N TRP A 408 -19.76 -35.70 -1.37
CA TRP A 408 -19.79 -36.45 -2.65
C TRP A 408 -20.16 -35.54 -3.84
N GLY A 409 -19.55 -35.83 -5.01
CA GLY A 409 -20.21 -35.67 -6.30
C GLY A 409 -19.57 -34.69 -7.28
N ALA A 410 -18.99 -35.22 -8.35
CA ALA A 410 -18.26 -34.52 -9.41
C ALA A 410 -19.10 -33.60 -10.31
N GLY A 411 -18.43 -32.59 -10.88
CA GLY A 411 -18.73 -32.07 -12.21
C GLY A 411 -18.84 -30.54 -12.33
N GLY A 412 -17.90 -29.91 -13.04
CA GLY A 412 -18.12 -28.63 -13.72
C GLY A 412 -17.17 -27.48 -13.35
N ASN A 413 -16.49 -26.96 -14.38
CA ASN A 413 -15.71 -25.72 -14.45
C ASN A 413 -16.01 -24.63 -13.41
N SER A 414 -14.98 -24.02 -12.84
CA SER A 414 -14.74 -22.56 -12.85
C SER A 414 -13.55 -22.15 -11.98
N ALA A 415 -12.82 -21.14 -12.45
CA ALA A 415 -11.72 -20.48 -11.76
C ALA A 415 -12.20 -19.70 -10.51
N ALA A 416 -11.38 -19.62 -9.46
CA ALA A 416 -11.63 -18.80 -8.26
C ALA A 416 -10.28 -18.21 -7.81
N ALA A 417 -9.94 -16.94 -8.09
CA ALA A 417 -10.44 -15.68 -7.50
C ALA A 417 -10.18 -15.61 -5.99
N ALA A 418 -9.41 -14.61 -5.57
CA ALA A 418 -8.96 -14.50 -4.20
C ALA A 418 -9.12 -13.10 -3.59
N ASP A 419 -9.32 -13.11 -2.28
CA ASP A 419 -10.26 -12.25 -1.59
C ASP A 419 -9.64 -10.94 -1.07
N PRO A 420 -10.26 -9.78 -1.37
CA PRO A 420 -9.88 -8.46 -0.86
C PRO A 420 -9.99 -8.33 0.69
N ALA A 421 -9.23 -7.41 1.29
CA ALA A 421 -9.13 -7.25 2.76
C ALA A 421 -10.45 -6.72 3.38
N ARG A 422 -11.11 -7.56 4.19
CA ARG A 422 -12.43 -7.31 4.80
C ARG A 422 -12.35 -6.49 6.09
N THR A 423 -12.58 -5.19 5.98
CA THR A 423 -12.61 -4.24 7.10
C THR A 423 -14.03 -3.98 7.60
N ALA A 424 -15.02 -4.10 6.71
CA ALA A 424 -16.42 -3.89 7.04
C ALA A 424 -17.06 -5.16 7.63
N VAL A 425 -17.63 -5.00 8.82
CA VAL A 425 -18.49 -5.99 9.45
C VAL A 425 -19.94 -5.69 9.08
N GLN A 426 -20.58 -6.64 8.42
CA GLN A 426 -22.00 -6.57 8.10
C GLN A 426 -22.81 -7.63 8.85
N THR A 427 -24.06 -7.31 9.19
CA THR A 427 -25.06 -8.31 9.61
C THR A 427 -26.07 -8.53 8.49
N GLY A 428 -26.75 -9.67 8.45
CA GLY A 428 -27.69 -9.97 7.36
C GLY A 428 -27.02 -10.28 6.03
N ALA A 429 -27.74 -10.12 4.92
CA ALA A 429 -27.22 -10.36 3.56
C ALA A 429 -26.16 -9.30 3.22
N PRO A 430 -24.89 -9.67 2.94
CA PRO A 430 -23.84 -8.70 2.70
C PRO A 430 -24.08 -7.91 1.41
N ARG A 431 -23.77 -6.61 1.42
CA ARG A 431 -24.07 -5.65 0.35
C ARG A 431 -22.88 -4.76 0.06
N ARG A 432 -22.74 -4.37 -1.21
CA ARG A 432 -21.73 -3.39 -1.62
C ARG A 432 -22.12 -2.00 -1.10
N VAL A 433 -21.17 -1.27 -0.53
CA VAL A 433 -21.38 0.05 0.09
C VAL A 433 -20.38 1.05 -0.46
N ILE A 434 -20.83 2.19 -1.00
CA ILE A 434 -19.95 3.32 -1.31
C ILE A 434 -20.23 4.40 -0.28
N ALA A 435 -19.23 4.85 0.47
CA ALA A 435 -19.44 5.83 1.53
C ALA A 435 -18.35 6.89 1.57
N GLY A 436 -18.70 8.03 2.15
CA GLY A 436 -17.83 9.18 2.36
C GLY A 436 -17.74 9.54 3.84
N ASP A 437 -16.52 9.78 4.31
CA ASP A 437 -16.23 10.16 5.69
C ASP A 437 -15.35 11.41 5.76
N ASP A 438 -15.81 12.38 6.54
CA ASP A 438 -15.16 13.67 6.75
C ASP A 438 -13.98 13.58 7.72
N SER A 439 -14.02 12.65 8.67
CA SER A 439 -13.02 12.58 9.74
C SER A 439 -11.68 12.02 9.26
N ARG A 440 -11.72 11.01 8.39
CA ARG A 440 -10.55 10.45 7.71
C ARG A 440 -10.37 10.96 6.29
N ARG A 441 -11.24 11.85 5.81
CA ARG A 441 -11.17 12.41 4.46
C ARG A 441 -11.10 11.29 3.43
N THR A 442 -12.01 10.32 3.54
CA THR A 442 -12.03 9.11 2.70
C THR A 442 -13.37 8.95 1.99
N LEU A 443 -13.32 8.77 0.67
CA LEU A 443 -14.40 8.22 -0.16
C LEU A 443 -13.96 6.82 -0.61
N ALA A 444 -14.77 5.79 -0.36
CA ALA A 444 -14.40 4.41 -0.68
C ALA A 444 -15.62 3.57 -1.07
N ALA A 445 -15.37 2.54 -1.89
CA ALA A 445 -16.31 1.44 -2.09
C ALA A 445 -15.84 0.21 -1.33
N MET A 446 -16.82 -0.42 -0.69
CA MET A 446 -16.71 -1.67 0.04
C MET A 446 -17.49 -2.72 -0.72
N ALA A 447 -16.86 -3.84 -1.04
CA ALA A 447 -17.53 -4.99 -1.62
C ALA A 447 -18.51 -5.59 -0.60
N ALA A 448 -19.44 -6.40 -1.12
CA ALA A 448 -20.40 -7.13 -0.29
C ALA A 448 -19.71 -7.98 0.78
N ASP A 449 -18.57 -8.58 0.46
CA ASP A 449 -17.84 -9.43 1.39
C ASP A 449 -17.14 -8.66 2.53
N GLY A 450 -17.25 -7.33 2.54
CA GLY A 450 -16.73 -6.44 3.56
C GLY A 450 -15.38 -5.83 3.23
N SER A 451 -14.86 -6.06 2.03
CA SER A 451 -13.53 -5.60 1.65
C SER A 451 -13.50 -4.25 0.95
N VAL A 452 -12.37 -3.54 1.04
CA VAL A 452 -12.18 -2.29 0.29
C VAL A 452 -11.94 -2.61 -1.18
N GLU A 453 -12.90 -2.26 -2.06
CA GLU A 453 -12.73 -2.35 -3.53
C GLU A 453 -11.79 -1.26 -4.03
N TRP A 454 -12.04 -0.03 -3.59
CA TRP A 454 -11.20 1.13 -3.87
C TRP A 454 -11.41 2.19 -2.79
N LYS A 455 -10.40 3.03 -2.59
CA LYS A 455 -10.46 4.18 -1.70
C LYS A 455 -9.72 5.36 -2.29
N ARG A 456 -10.19 6.57 -2.01
CA ARG A 456 -9.54 7.82 -2.43
C ARG A 456 -9.78 8.92 -1.39
N PRO A 457 -8.91 9.93 -1.33
CA PRO A 457 -9.15 11.08 -0.49
C PRO A 457 -10.36 11.89 -1.00
N ASN A 458 -11.04 12.58 -0.09
CA ASN A 458 -12.04 13.60 -0.39
C ASN A 458 -11.87 14.84 0.51
N GLY A 459 -12.42 15.97 0.08
CA GLY A 459 -12.62 17.15 0.93
C GLY A 459 -13.78 16.96 1.92
N ALA A 460 -14.48 18.04 2.23
CA ALA A 460 -15.73 17.98 2.97
C ALA A 460 -16.82 17.25 2.17
N ILE A 461 -17.64 16.41 2.82
CA ILE A 461 -18.66 15.60 2.14
C ILE A 461 -19.98 15.51 2.92
N HIS A 462 -21.05 16.08 2.38
CA HIS A 462 -22.41 15.94 2.94
C HIS A 462 -23.44 15.30 1.96
N ASP A 463 -23.07 15.07 0.71
CA ASP A 463 -23.92 14.34 -0.25
C ASP A 463 -23.07 13.47 -1.21
N LEU A 464 -23.67 12.34 -1.64
CA LEU A 464 -23.04 11.34 -2.52
C LEU A 464 -24.15 10.61 -3.30
N HIS A 465 -23.96 10.48 -4.61
CA HIS A 465 -24.86 9.77 -5.51
C HIS A 465 -24.09 8.83 -6.42
N LEU A 466 -24.60 7.61 -6.58
CA LEU A 466 -24.27 6.74 -7.71
C LEU A 466 -25.31 6.97 -8.80
N LEU A 467 -24.87 7.45 -9.97
CA LEU A 467 -25.73 7.78 -11.09
C LEU A 467 -26.08 6.52 -11.91
N PRO A 468 -27.17 6.53 -12.72
CA PRO A 468 -27.59 5.36 -13.51
C PRO A 468 -26.57 4.85 -14.53
N ASP A 469 -25.64 5.71 -14.97
CA ASP A 469 -24.53 5.39 -15.87
C ASP A 469 -23.31 4.80 -15.13
N GLY A 470 -23.39 4.66 -13.81
CA GLY A 470 -22.30 4.14 -12.97
C GLY A 470 -21.34 5.22 -12.47
N HIS A 471 -21.54 6.49 -12.84
CA HIS A 471 -20.70 7.60 -12.37
C HIS A 471 -20.97 7.92 -10.90
N LEU A 472 -19.98 8.50 -10.22
CA LEU A 472 -20.15 9.05 -8.87
C LEU A 472 -20.25 10.56 -8.93
N LEU A 473 -21.33 11.11 -8.39
CA LEU A 473 -21.50 12.55 -8.17
C LEU A 473 -21.39 12.81 -6.66
N PHE A 474 -20.37 13.55 -6.27
CA PHE A 474 -20.05 13.76 -4.86
C PHE A 474 -19.41 15.14 -4.62
N GLN A 475 -19.35 15.52 -3.35
CA GLN A 475 -18.75 16.77 -2.90
C GLN A 475 -17.24 16.57 -2.62
N ASP A 476 -16.43 17.54 -3.03
CA ASP A 476 -14.99 17.57 -2.74
C ASP A 476 -14.60 18.92 -2.10
N GLY A 477 -14.99 19.11 -0.84
CA GLY A 477 -14.87 20.40 -0.16
C GLY A 477 -16.17 21.21 -0.20
N TRP A 478 -16.23 22.31 0.56
CA TRP A 478 -17.50 22.98 0.81
C TRP A 478 -18.16 23.61 -0.42
N THR A 479 -17.43 23.87 -1.51
CA THR A 479 -17.98 24.58 -2.68
C THR A 479 -17.98 23.74 -3.96
N ARG A 480 -17.18 22.65 -4.02
CA ARG A 480 -16.93 21.90 -5.25
C ARG A 480 -17.72 20.61 -5.29
N ILE A 481 -18.38 20.37 -6.42
CA ILE A 481 -19.12 19.15 -6.75
C ILE A 481 -18.45 18.53 -7.97
N ILE A 482 -18.19 17.23 -7.93
CA ILE A 482 -17.48 16.50 -8.99
C ILE A 482 -18.29 15.28 -9.39
N GLU A 483 -18.41 15.05 -10.70
CA GLU A 483 -18.81 13.78 -11.29
C GLU A 483 -17.57 13.07 -11.83
N ILE A 484 -17.33 11.82 -11.41
CA ILE A 484 -16.27 10.96 -11.96
C ILE A 484 -16.85 9.74 -12.68
N ASP A 485 -16.16 9.28 -13.71
CA ASP A 485 -16.43 8.00 -14.35
C ASP A 485 -15.94 6.80 -13.53
N ALA A 486 -16.13 5.59 -14.07
CA ALA A 486 -15.76 4.34 -13.40
C ALA A 486 -14.24 4.16 -13.20
N ASP A 487 -13.42 4.81 -14.04
CA ASP A 487 -11.96 4.79 -13.95
C ASP A 487 -11.42 5.89 -13.00
N GLY A 488 -12.32 6.74 -12.48
CA GLY A 488 -12.00 7.82 -11.55
C GLY A 488 -11.65 9.14 -12.22
N HIS A 489 -11.86 9.29 -13.53
CA HIS A 489 -11.62 10.54 -14.23
C HIS A 489 -12.78 11.53 -14.04
N PRO A 490 -12.50 12.81 -13.78
CA PRO A 490 -13.55 13.83 -13.69
C PRO A 490 -14.18 14.10 -15.06
N VAL A 491 -15.51 13.99 -15.14
CA VAL A 491 -16.31 14.19 -16.36
C VAL A 491 -17.24 15.41 -16.29
N TRP A 492 -17.50 15.93 -15.08
CA TRP A 492 -18.21 17.18 -14.87
C TRP A 492 -17.84 17.77 -13.50
N GLU A 493 -17.76 19.09 -13.41
CA GLU A 493 -17.49 19.79 -12.16
C GLU A 493 -18.29 21.08 -12.05
N TYR A 494 -18.57 21.48 -10.81
CA TYR A 494 -19.14 22.77 -10.47
C TYR A 494 -18.52 23.30 -9.19
N ASP A 495 -18.15 24.59 -9.17
CA ASP A 495 -17.66 25.29 -7.99
C ASP A 495 -18.60 26.45 -7.66
N ALA A 496 -19.24 26.37 -6.50
CA ALA A 496 -20.16 27.39 -6.00
C ALA A 496 -19.45 28.71 -5.67
N GLN A 497 -18.12 28.72 -5.54
CA GLN A 497 -17.35 29.94 -5.24
C GLN A 497 -17.23 30.90 -6.44
N GLY A 498 -17.75 30.53 -7.63
CA GLY A 498 -17.74 31.35 -8.83
C GLY A 498 -18.93 32.31 -8.97
N GLY A 499 -18.88 33.17 -10.00
CA GLY A 499 -19.99 34.04 -10.40
C GLY A 499 -20.43 34.99 -9.29
N GLU A 500 -21.72 34.98 -8.96
CA GLU A 500 -22.35 35.88 -7.96
C GLU A 500 -21.84 35.65 -6.52
N ASN A 501 -21.20 34.52 -6.25
CA ASN A 501 -20.66 34.17 -4.93
C ASN A 501 -19.18 34.55 -4.79
N THR A 502 -18.55 35.15 -5.80
CA THR A 502 -17.14 35.54 -5.74
C THR A 502 -16.88 36.43 -4.52
N GLY A 503 -16.01 35.97 -3.61
CA GLY A 503 -15.66 36.69 -2.37
C GLY A 503 -16.74 36.67 -1.29
N ARG A 504 -17.78 35.84 -1.43
CA ARG A 504 -18.84 35.65 -0.43
C ARG A 504 -18.78 34.23 0.14
N PRO A 505 -19.06 34.05 1.45
CA PRO A 505 -19.19 32.72 2.03
C PRO A 505 -20.33 31.94 1.38
N VAL A 506 -20.04 30.71 0.95
CA VAL A 506 -21.02 29.78 0.41
C VAL A 506 -20.57 28.36 0.74
N GLU A 507 -21.52 27.51 1.11
CA GLU A 507 -21.30 26.07 1.25
C GLU A 507 -22.42 25.32 0.55
N VAL A 508 -22.08 24.21 -0.11
CA VAL A 508 -23.03 23.28 -0.70
C VAL A 508 -23.13 22.06 0.20
N HIS A 509 -24.34 21.64 0.55
CA HIS A 509 -24.55 20.42 1.33
C HIS A 509 -25.49 19.42 0.64
N ALA A 510 -26.13 19.83 -0.46
CA ALA A 510 -26.99 18.98 -1.25
C ALA A 510 -26.91 19.30 -2.73
N PHE A 511 -26.98 18.24 -3.53
CA PHE A 511 -27.12 18.30 -4.97
C PHE A 511 -27.79 17.05 -5.50
N GLN A 512 -28.33 17.11 -6.71
CA GLN A 512 -28.98 15.96 -7.34
C GLN A 512 -28.93 16.09 -8.86
N ARG A 513 -28.51 15.03 -9.56
CA ARG A 513 -28.66 14.95 -11.02
C ARG A 513 -30.15 14.87 -11.36
N LEU A 514 -30.60 15.79 -12.20
CA LEU A 514 -31.98 15.88 -12.67
C LEU A 514 -32.21 15.01 -13.91
N PRO A 515 -33.46 14.60 -14.21
CA PRO A 515 -33.78 13.76 -15.36
C PRO A 515 -33.38 14.34 -16.73
N ASP A 516 -33.32 15.67 -16.86
CA ASP A 516 -32.91 16.37 -18.08
C ASP A 516 -31.37 16.47 -18.23
N GLY A 517 -30.63 15.85 -17.31
CA GLY A 517 -29.17 15.89 -17.23
C GLY A 517 -28.61 17.11 -16.51
N GLY A 518 -29.41 18.09 -16.08
CA GLY A 518 -28.98 19.19 -15.21
C GLY A 518 -28.62 18.72 -13.78
N THR A 519 -28.07 19.62 -12.96
CA THR A 519 -27.79 19.37 -11.54
C THR A 519 -28.55 20.38 -10.70
N MET A 520 -29.38 19.92 -9.77
CA MET A 520 -29.84 20.76 -8.65
C MET A 520 -28.67 20.96 -7.69
N VAL A 521 -28.39 22.18 -7.27
CA VAL A 521 -27.35 22.54 -6.29
C VAL A 521 -27.97 23.44 -5.23
N VAL A 522 -27.75 23.16 -3.95
CA VAL A 522 -28.27 23.97 -2.85
C VAL A 522 -27.13 24.73 -2.18
N GLU A 523 -27.22 26.07 -2.24
CA GLU A 523 -26.22 26.97 -1.68
C GLU A 523 -26.68 27.52 -0.33
N SER A 524 -25.97 27.14 0.73
CA SER A 524 -26.04 27.74 2.07
C SER A 524 -25.17 28.99 2.12
N GLY A 525 -25.61 30.02 2.84
CA GLY A 525 -25.10 31.39 2.77
C GLY A 525 -26.00 32.25 1.86
N PRO A 526 -26.01 32.01 0.53
CA PRO A 526 -26.96 32.64 -0.38
C PRO A 526 -28.42 32.19 -0.19
N ALA A 527 -28.65 31.08 0.52
CA ALA A 527 -29.97 30.51 0.81
C ALA A 527 -30.83 30.31 -0.45
N ARG A 528 -30.35 29.49 -1.39
CA ARG A 528 -31.04 29.23 -2.66
C ARG A 528 -30.77 27.85 -3.23
N ILE A 529 -31.70 27.38 -4.06
CA ILE A 529 -31.52 26.23 -4.95
C ILE A 529 -31.21 26.77 -6.35
N LEU A 530 -30.23 26.16 -7.02
CA LEU A 530 -29.88 26.39 -8.40
C LEU A 530 -30.15 25.14 -9.24
N GLU A 531 -30.64 25.33 -10.46
CA GLU A 531 -30.58 24.28 -11.49
C GLU A 531 -29.49 24.64 -12.49
N VAL A 532 -28.43 23.84 -12.50
CA VAL A 532 -27.22 24.06 -13.28
C VAL A 532 -27.23 23.12 -14.49
N GLY A 533 -27.06 23.64 -15.70
CA GLY A 533 -26.93 22.81 -16.89
C GLY A 533 -25.59 22.05 -16.94
N ARG A 534 -25.49 21.03 -17.80
CA ARG A 534 -24.21 20.30 -18.04
C ARG A 534 -23.05 21.20 -18.46
N ASN A 535 -23.33 22.39 -19.02
CA ASN A 535 -22.33 23.39 -19.37
C ASN A 535 -21.91 24.31 -18.21
N GLY A 536 -22.35 24.02 -16.98
CA GLY A 536 -22.05 24.81 -15.78
C GLY A 536 -22.88 26.09 -15.63
N LYS A 537 -23.78 26.41 -16.57
CA LYS A 537 -24.60 27.62 -16.49
C LYS A 537 -25.84 27.41 -15.63
N VAL A 538 -26.10 28.36 -14.73
CA VAL A 538 -27.34 28.44 -13.95
C VAL A 538 -28.51 28.73 -14.89
N ARG A 539 -29.55 27.89 -14.84
CA ARG A 539 -30.80 28.02 -15.61
C ARG A 539 -31.92 28.60 -14.77
N LYS A 540 -31.95 28.26 -13.49
CA LYS A 540 -32.99 28.64 -12.53
C LYS A 540 -32.35 28.90 -11.17
N SER A 541 -32.91 29.86 -10.45
CA SER A 541 -32.58 30.15 -9.05
C SER A 541 -33.86 30.28 -8.26
N ILE A 542 -33.94 29.59 -7.13
CA ILE A 542 -35.12 29.48 -6.29
C ILE A 542 -34.70 29.88 -4.87
N PRO A 543 -35.26 30.96 -4.31
CA PRO A 543 -34.89 31.38 -2.96
C PRO A 543 -35.41 30.40 -1.90
N LEU A 544 -34.64 30.21 -0.85
CA LEU A 544 -35.02 29.46 0.35
C LEU A 544 -35.40 30.39 1.48
N VAL A 545 -36.26 29.91 2.37
CA VAL A 545 -36.59 30.59 3.63
C VAL A 545 -35.70 30.01 4.73
N VAL A 546 -34.81 30.83 5.28
CA VAL A 546 -33.94 30.48 6.40
C VAL A 546 -34.19 31.46 7.55
N LYS A 547 -34.67 30.95 8.70
CA LYS A 547 -35.01 31.78 9.87
C LYS A 547 -33.76 32.15 10.67
N ASN A 548 -32.79 31.24 10.78
CA ASN A 548 -31.56 31.40 11.56
C ASN A 548 -30.32 31.20 10.65
N PRO A 549 -29.91 32.22 9.88
CA PRO A 549 -28.86 32.06 8.89
C PRO A 549 -27.50 31.72 9.51
N ALA A 550 -26.85 30.72 8.95
CA ALA A 550 -25.47 30.31 9.17
C ALA A 550 -24.99 29.58 7.92
N VAL A 551 -23.91 30.07 7.31
CA VAL A 551 -23.34 29.51 6.07
C VAL A 551 -23.16 27.99 6.13
N HIS A 552 -22.73 27.47 7.27
CA HIS A 552 -22.52 26.04 7.49
C HIS A 552 -23.79 25.25 7.86
N SER A 553 -24.90 25.89 8.20
CA SER A 553 -26.07 25.24 8.82
C SER A 553 -27.43 25.72 8.32
N ASP A 554 -27.48 26.49 7.22
CA ASP A 554 -28.74 26.88 6.57
C ASP A 554 -29.50 25.65 6.07
N THR A 555 -28.75 24.69 5.49
CA THR A 555 -29.29 23.47 4.92
C THR A 555 -28.37 22.26 5.15
N ARG A 556 -28.94 21.07 5.03
CA ARG A 556 -28.21 19.80 4.87
C ARG A 556 -28.69 19.15 3.58
N ASN A 557 -29.42 18.04 3.66
CA ASN A 557 -29.91 17.34 2.49
C ASN A 557 -31.12 18.04 1.85
N ALA A 558 -31.21 17.97 0.52
CA ALA A 558 -32.36 18.40 -0.26
C ALA A 558 -32.60 17.44 -1.43
N ARG A 559 -33.87 17.22 -1.77
CA ARG A 559 -34.29 16.32 -2.86
C ARG A 559 -35.46 16.92 -3.63
N THR A 560 -35.52 16.62 -4.93
CA THR A 560 -36.75 16.83 -5.69
C THR A 560 -37.79 15.78 -5.30
N THR A 561 -39.06 16.17 -5.37
CA THR A 561 -40.20 15.25 -5.21
C THR A 561 -40.70 14.77 -6.58
N PRO A 562 -41.51 13.69 -6.63
CA PRO A 562 -42.21 13.28 -7.84
C PRO A 562 -43.09 14.39 -8.45
N GLU A 563 -43.58 15.31 -7.62
CA GLU A 563 -44.40 16.45 -8.04
C GLU A 563 -43.58 17.61 -8.63
N GLY A 564 -42.25 17.50 -8.65
CA GLY A 564 -41.35 18.54 -9.16
C GLY A 564 -41.14 19.73 -8.19
N THR A 565 -41.41 19.51 -6.90
CA THR A 565 -41.11 20.45 -5.80
C THR A 565 -39.77 20.08 -5.15
N TYR A 566 -39.29 20.92 -4.23
CA TYR A 566 -37.99 20.72 -3.57
C TYR A 566 -38.18 20.58 -2.06
N LEU A 567 -37.82 19.44 -1.51
CA LEU A 567 -37.86 19.16 -0.09
C LEU A 567 -36.48 19.39 0.52
N VAL A 568 -36.38 20.28 1.51
CA VAL A 568 -35.10 20.76 2.05
C VAL A 568 -35.09 20.61 3.58
N ALA A 569 -34.03 19.99 4.09
CA ALA A 569 -33.73 19.96 5.51
C ALA A 569 -32.96 21.22 5.92
N HIS A 570 -33.59 22.06 6.76
CA HIS A 570 -32.98 23.26 7.32
C HIS A 570 -32.44 22.95 8.71
N GLU A 571 -31.14 22.62 8.78
CA GLU A 571 -30.49 22.10 9.99
C GLU A 571 -30.70 23.01 11.19
N ARG A 572 -30.23 24.26 11.12
CA ARG A 572 -30.29 25.16 12.30
C ARG A 572 -31.69 25.61 12.66
N ASP A 573 -32.58 25.69 11.69
CA ASP A 573 -34.00 25.99 11.95
C ASP A 573 -34.75 24.81 12.57
N GLY A 574 -34.17 23.60 12.48
CA GLY A 574 -34.78 22.36 12.91
C GLY A 574 -36.10 22.07 12.20
N ALA A 575 -36.15 22.33 10.90
CA ALA A 575 -37.37 22.20 10.10
C ALA A 575 -37.13 21.56 8.73
N VAL A 576 -38.13 20.85 8.23
CA VAL A 576 -38.23 20.46 6.82
C VAL A 576 -39.16 21.44 6.12
N ARG A 577 -38.75 21.92 4.95
CA ARG A 577 -39.61 22.76 4.10
C ARG A 577 -39.68 22.19 2.69
N GLU A 578 -40.88 22.18 2.14
CA GLU A 578 -41.12 21.88 0.73
C GLU A 578 -41.40 23.17 -0.01
N TYR A 579 -40.72 23.37 -1.13
CA TYR A 579 -40.79 24.57 -1.95
C TYR A 579 -41.35 24.25 -3.33
N ASP A 580 -42.23 25.10 -3.83
CA ASP A 580 -42.58 25.08 -5.25
C ASP A 580 -41.46 25.66 -6.13
N ALA A 581 -41.67 25.64 -7.45
CA ALA A 581 -40.74 26.16 -8.45
C ALA A 581 -40.40 27.66 -8.32
N THR A 582 -41.14 28.42 -7.50
CA THR A 582 -40.94 29.86 -7.28
C THR A 582 -40.21 30.17 -5.96
N GLY A 583 -40.02 29.17 -5.09
CA GLY A 583 -39.42 29.34 -3.77
C GLY A 583 -40.45 29.63 -2.68
N LYS A 584 -41.74 29.44 -2.97
CA LYS A 584 -42.78 29.52 -1.94
C LYS A 584 -42.80 28.21 -1.14
N VAL A 585 -42.77 28.33 0.20
CA VAL A 585 -42.99 27.19 1.10
C VAL A 585 -44.44 26.72 0.98
N ILE A 586 -44.63 25.48 0.55
CA ILE A 586 -45.94 24.84 0.37
C ILE A 586 -46.24 23.80 1.46
N TRP A 587 -45.20 23.33 2.17
CA TRP A 587 -45.33 22.49 3.35
C TRP A 587 -44.13 22.75 4.28
N GLU A 588 -44.37 22.75 5.59
CA GLU A 588 -43.34 22.97 6.61
C GLU A 588 -43.61 22.08 7.83
N TYR A 589 -42.56 21.46 8.36
CA TYR A 589 -42.61 20.67 9.58
C TYR A 589 -41.45 21.03 10.49
N ASP A 590 -41.76 21.57 11.67
CA ASP A 590 -40.78 21.80 12.73
C ASP A 590 -40.53 20.47 13.47
N VAL A 591 -39.29 20.02 13.51
CA VAL A 591 -38.89 18.79 14.19
C VAL A 591 -38.97 19.03 15.71
N PRO A 592 -39.81 18.28 16.44
CA PRO A 592 -40.02 18.52 17.86
C PRO A 592 -38.85 18.03 18.71
N LEU A 593 -38.57 18.74 19.81
CA LEU A 593 -37.57 18.34 20.82
C LEU A 593 -38.11 17.28 21.81
N PHE A 594 -39.37 16.88 21.67
CA PHE A 594 -40.04 15.90 22.54
C PHE A 594 -39.94 16.21 24.05
N GLY A 595 -39.94 17.50 24.40
CA GLY A 595 -39.88 17.98 25.78
C GLY A 595 -38.50 17.87 26.43
N LYS A 596 -37.44 17.61 25.67
CA LYS A 596 -36.05 17.63 26.12
C LYS A 596 -35.38 18.97 25.81
N GLU A 597 -34.48 19.39 26.68
CA GLU A 597 -33.65 20.58 26.48
C GLU A 597 -32.51 20.29 25.49
N PRO A 598 -32.22 21.18 24.54
CA PRO A 598 -31.10 21.01 23.62
C PRO A 598 -29.74 20.99 24.35
N GLN A 599 -28.85 20.11 23.91
CA GLN A 599 -27.46 20.04 24.35
C GLN A 599 -26.52 20.15 23.14
N PRO A 600 -25.46 20.97 23.21
CA PRO A 600 -24.53 21.15 22.11
C PRO A 600 -23.72 19.88 21.85
N GLY A 601 -23.23 19.72 20.63
CA GLY A 601 -22.37 18.62 20.22
C GLY A 601 -22.99 17.74 19.13
N HIS A 602 -22.27 16.69 18.77
CA HIS A 602 -22.67 15.76 17.70
C HIS A 602 -22.76 14.30 18.17
N GLY A 603 -22.17 13.96 19.32
CA GLY A 603 -22.14 12.60 19.85
C GLY A 603 -23.43 12.20 20.59
N PRO A 604 -23.45 10.99 21.19
CA PRO A 604 -24.60 10.47 21.94
C PRO A 604 -25.03 11.33 23.13
N GLU A 605 -24.15 12.19 23.63
CA GLU A 605 -24.38 13.11 24.74
C GLU A 605 -25.05 14.44 24.35
N ALA A 606 -25.06 14.78 23.06
CA ALA A 606 -25.74 15.95 22.55
C ALA A 606 -27.26 15.72 22.53
N PHE A 607 -28.05 16.73 22.17
CA PHE A 607 -29.46 16.55 21.82
C PHE A 607 -30.00 17.80 21.14
N GLY A 608 -30.83 17.65 20.12
CA GLY A 608 -31.49 18.81 19.52
C GLY A 608 -32.47 18.45 18.44
N ASN A 609 -32.73 19.40 17.57
CA ASN A 609 -33.56 19.25 16.38
C ASN A 609 -32.78 19.64 15.11
N GLN A 610 -31.44 19.62 15.15
CA GLN A 610 -30.61 19.93 14.00
C GLN A 610 -30.71 18.82 12.96
N ILE A 611 -31.65 19.00 12.03
CA ILE A 611 -32.05 18.00 11.05
C ILE A 611 -31.02 17.84 9.93
N TYR A 612 -30.80 16.60 9.48
CA TYR A 612 -29.90 16.31 8.36
C TYR A 612 -30.61 16.01 7.05
N SER A 613 -31.66 15.17 7.04
CA SER A 613 -32.30 14.76 5.78
C SER A 613 -33.81 14.58 5.86
N ALA A 614 -34.45 14.72 4.70
CA ALA A 614 -35.86 14.41 4.50
C ALA A 614 -36.11 13.86 3.09
N VAL A 615 -36.96 12.84 2.98
CA VAL A 615 -37.35 12.22 1.71
C VAL A 615 -38.86 12.01 1.67
N ARG A 616 -39.50 12.42 0.57
CA ARG A 616 -40.91 12.14 0.30
C ARG A 616 -41.08 10.68 -0.11
N LEU A 617 -41.93 9.96 0.60
CA LEU A 617 -42.27 8.57 0.31
C LEU A 617 -43.40 8.48 -0.72
N ALA A 618 -43.53 7.33 -1.36
CA ALA A 618 -44.62 7.05 -2.31
C ALA A 618 -46.02 7.13 -1.68
N SER A 619 -46.13 7.00 -0.35
CA SER A 619 -47.38 7.20 0.38
C SER A 619 -47.80 8.67 0.52
N GLY A 620 -46.92 9.62 0.19
CA GLY A 620 -47.09 11.04 0.50
C GLY A 620 -46.50 11.44 1.86
N ASN A 621 -46.16 10.48 2.73
CA ASN A 621 -45.48 10.76 4.00
C ASN A 621 -44.05 11.23 3.77
N THR A 622 -43.48 11.91 4.77
CA THR A 622 -42.10 12.39 4.76
C THR A 622 -41.28 11.63 5.79
N LEU A 623 -40.21 10.96 5.35
CA LEU A 623 -39.25 10.28 6.21
C LEU A 623 -38.10 11.24 6.53
N ILE A 624 -37.74 11.38 7.80
CA ILE A 624 -36.84 12.44 8.30
C ILE A 624 -35.73 11.83 9.14
N GLY A 625 -34.47 12.11 8.80
CA GLY A 625 -33.29 11.87 9.63
C GLY A 625 -33.00 13.08 10.50
N THR A 626 -33.18 12.94 11.81
CA THR A 626 -33.24 14.08 12.75
C THR A 626 -31.89 14.66 13.18
N GLY A 627 -30.77 14.21 12.57
CA GLY A 627 -29.42 14.63 12.95
C GLY A 627 -29.18 14.40 14.45
N ASN A 628 -28.87 15.45 15.21
CA ASN A 628 -28.68 15.35 16.67
C ASN A 628 -29.97 15.12 17.49
N GLY A 629 -31.13 14.93 16.84
CA GLY A 629 -32.31 14.38 17.49
C GLY A 629 -32.22 12.87 17.77
N HIS A 630 -31.16 12.21 17.29
CA HIS A 630 -30.86 10.79 17.51
C HIS A 630 -31.92 9.81 17.00
N GLY A 631 -32.63 10.17 15.93
CA GLY A 631 -33.77 9.37 15.50
C GLY A 631 -34.21 9.56 14.06
N VAL A 632 -35.25 8.81 13.71
CA VAL A 632 -35.94 8.87 12.42
C VAL A 632 -37.42 9.11 12.66
N LEU A 633 -38.07 9.95 11.86
CA LEU A 633 -39.52 10.19 11.91
C LEU A 633 -40.16 9.88 10.56
N GLU A 634 -41.35 9.30 10.55
CA GLU A 634 -42.26 9.28 9.40
C GLU A 634 -43.47 10.15 9.73
N VAL A 635 -43.69 11.18 8.92
CA VAL A 635 -44.66 12.24 9.17
C VAL A 635 -45.65 12.34 8.02
N THR A 636 -46.95 12.39 8.31
CA THR A 636 -48.00 12.54 7.30
C THR A 636 -48.03 13.96 6.71
N PRO A 637 -48.69 14.18 5.56
CA PRO A 637 -48.97 15.53 5.06
C PRO A 637 -49.65 16.44 6.10
N GLU A 638 -50.51 15.86 6.95
CA GLU A 638 -51.22 16.50 8.07
C GLU A 638 -50.31 16.76 9.29
N LYS A 639 -49.02 16.41 9.20
CA LYS A 639 -47.97 16.63 10.21
C LYS A 639 -48.07 15.73 11.45
N GLU A 640 -48.71 14.58 11.31
CA GLU A 640 -48.77 13.56 12.37
C GLU A 640 -47.58 12.60 12.27
N ILE A 641 -46.92 12.31 13.39
CA ILE A 641 -45.87 11.29 13.45
C ILE A 641 -46.54 9.92 13.52
N VAL A 642 -46.43 9.14 12.45
CA VAL A 642 -47.03 7.80 12.34
C VAL A 642 -46.04 6.67 12.62
N TRP A 643 -44.75 6.97 12.55
CA TRP A 643 -43.67 6.05 12.91
C TRP A 643 -42.44 6.83 13.37
N ARG A 644 -41.66 6.29 14.32
CA ARG A 644 -40.41 6.92 14.78
C ARG A 644 -39.42 5.90 15.32
N ILE A 645 -38.13 6.19 15.28
CA ILE A 645 -37.08 5.51 16.05
C ILE A 645 -36.40 6.54 16.97
N ASP A 646 -36.30 6.22 18.26
CA ASP A 646 -35.58 7.02 19.26
C ASP A 646 -34.18 6.43 19.56
N GLN A 647 -33.33 7.20 20.25
CA GLN A 647 -31.89 6.95 20.46
C GLN A 647 -31.50 5.51 20.89
N HIS A 648 -32.33 4.88 21.71
CA HIS A 648 -32.08 3.57 22.32
C HIS A 648 -33.18 2.54 21.99
N ASP A 649 -34.02 2.82 20.98
CA ASP A 649 -35.07 1.89 20.56
C ASP A 649 -34.50 0.58 19.98
N LEU A 650 -33.26 0.63 19.46
CA LEU A 650 -32.61 -0.50 18.81
C LEU A 650 -31.72 -1.26 19.82
N PRO A 651 -31.95 -2.57 20.05
CA PRO A 651 -31.20 -3.32 21.05
C PRO A 651 -29.68 -3.28 20.80
N GLY A 652 -28.92 -2.80 21.79
CA GLY A 652 -27.46 -2.76 21.74
C GLY A 652 -26.88 -1.71 20.79
N ILE A 653 -27.70 -0.82 20.23
CA ILE A 653 -27.27 0.26 19.34
C ILE A 653 -27.69 1.60 19.94
N THR A 654 -26.77 2.55 19.98
CA THR A 654 -27.01 3.94 20.35
C THR A 654 -26.93 4.80 19.10
N LEU A 655 -27.98 5.58 18.86
CA LEU A 655 -27.97 6.59 17.81
C LEU A 655 -27.32 7.89 18.30
N ALA A 656 -26.65 8.60 17.41
CA ALA A 656 -26.11 9.93 17.66
C ALA A 656 -26.57 10.86 16.55
N TRP A 657 -25.79 11.08 15.51
CA TRP A 657 -26.17 11.98 14.44
C TRP A 657 -26.77 11.20 13.25
N VAL A 658 -28.10 11.13 13.19
CA VAL A 658 -28.79 10.39 12.12
C VAL A 658 -28.84 11.21 10.84
N THR A 659 -28.04 10.83 9.83
CA THR A 659 -27.87 11.58 8.58
C THR A 659 -28.86 11.16 7.50
N GLN A 660 -28.42 10.45 6.44
CA GLN A 660 -29.27 10.04 5.33
C GLN A 660 -30.23 8.93 5.78
N VAL A 661 -31.50 9.04 5.38
CA VAL A 661 -32.53 8.02 5.57
C VAL A 661 -33.20 7.67 4.25
N ARG A 662 -33.59 6.40 4.10
CA ARG A 662 -34.38 5.95 2.94
C ARG A 662 -35.30 4.79 3.30
N ARG A 663 -36.47 4.76 2.65
CA ARG A 663 -37.38 3.60 2.65
C ARG A 663 -37.03 2.72 1.45
N LEU A 664 -36.72 1.46 1.70
CA LEU A 664 -36.43 0.47 0.67
C LEU A 664 -37.73 -0.08 0.09
N ALA A 665 -37.66 -0.69 -1.10
CA ALA A 665 -38.81 -1.26 -1.79
C ALA A 665 -39.53 -2.36 -1.00
N ASN A 666 -38.80 -3.06 -0.11
CA ASN A 666 -39.36 -4.08 0.79
C ASN A 666 -40.05 -3.50 2.04
N GLY A 667 -40.10 -2.17 2.19
CA GLY A 667 -40.70 -1.49 3.34
C GLY A 667 -39.73 -1.24 4.51
N ASN A 668 -38.50 -1.75 4.46
CA ASN A 668 -37.49 -1.50 5.50
C ASN A 668 -36.97 -0.06 5.42
N THR A 669 -36.53 0.46 6.56
CA THR A 669 -35.91 1.78 6.65
C THR A 669 -34.41 1.64 6.88
N GLN A 670 -33.61 2.24 6.00
CA GLN A 670 -32.16 2.34 6.18
C GLN A 670 -31.80 3.76 6.66
N LEU A 671 -30.87 3.84 7.61
CA LEU A 671 -30.35 5.09 8.15
C LEU A 671 -28.82 5.03 8.34
N ILE A 672 -28.18 6.18 8.26
CA ILE A 672 -26.76 6.37 8.58
C ILE A 672 -26.65 7.00 9.98
N ASN A 673 -25.75 6.46 10.82
CA ASN A 673 -25.58 6.81 12.22
C ASN A 673 -24.16 7.38 12.46
N CYS A 674 -24.00 8.66 12.16
CA CYS A 674 -22.74 9.40 12.27
C CYS A 674 -22.46 9.78 13.74
N HIS A 675 -21.19 9.92 14.13
CA HIS A 675 -20.74 10.35 15.47
C HIS A 675 -21.18 9.46 16.65
N ALA A 676 -21.62 8.23 16.39
CA ALA A 676 -22.08 7.33 17.43
C ALA A 676 -20.95 6.55 18.11
N GLY A 677 -19.72 6.71 17.64
CA GLY A 677 -18.54 6.01 18.14
C GLY A 677 -18.39 4.58 17.60
N PRO A 678 -17.19 3.98 17.78
CA PRO A 678 -16.79 2.74 17.12
C PRO A 678 -17.55 1.48 17.56
N ASP A 679 -18.25 1.55 18.69
CA ASP A 679 -19.07 0.44 19.20
C ASP A 679 -20.42 0.33 18.48
N ASN A 680 -20.83 1.36 17.75
CA ASN A 680 -22.10 1.42 17.04
C ASN A 680 -21.91 1.25 15.52
N PRO A 681 -22.85 0.60 14.82
CA PRO A 681 -22.81 0.53 13.35
C PRO A 681 -23.05 1.90 12.71
N GLN A 682 -22.30 2.20 11.64
CA GLN A 682 -22.44 3.45 10.88
C GLN A 682 -23.65 3.42 9.91
N ILE A 683 -24.11 2.25 9.49
CA ILE A 683 -25.35 2.10 8.70
C ILE A 683 -26.22 1.01 9.31
N ILE A 684 -27.53 1.26 9.39
CA ILE A 684 -28.50 0.36 10.01
C ILE A 684 -29.71 0.24 9.09
N GLU A 685 -30.24 -0.97 8.93
CA GLU A 685 -31.53 -1.25 8.30
C GLU A 685 -32.47 -1.93 9.29
N VAL A 686 -33.70 -1.43 9.36
CA VAL A 686 -34.75 -1.93 10.25
C VAL A 686 -36.06 -2.23 9.52
N THR A 687 -36.81 -3.22 10.00
CA THR A 687 -38.19 -3.46 9.54
C THR A 687 -39.15 -2.36 10.02
N PRO A 688 -40.39 -2.30 9.51
CA PRO A 688 -41.44 -1.42 10.06
C PRO A 688 -41.66 -1.60 11.57
N GLU A 689 -41.44 -2.80 12.10
CA GLU A 689 -41.51 -3.12 13.54
C GLU A 689 -40.21 -2.79 14.29
N LYS A 690 -39.28 -2.03 13.67
CA LYS A 690 -37.98 -1.59 14.22
C LYS A 690 -37.01 -2.73 14.54
N LYS A 691 -37.17 -3.91 13.93
CA LYS A 691 -36.20 -4.99 14.08
C LYS A 691 -34.99 -4.72 13.20
N VAL A 692 -33.79 -4.73 13.77
CA VAL A 692 -32.54 -4.61 13.02
C VAL A 692 -32.35 -5.86 12.17
N VAL A 693 -32.24 -5.69 10.86
CA VAL A 693 -32.12 -6.79 9.89
C VAL A 693 -30.80 -6.77 9.13
N TRP A 694 -30.13 -5.62 9.10
CA TRP A 694 -28.81 -5.46 8.50
C TRP A 694 -28.11 -4.26 9.13
N THR A 695 -26.79 -4.34 9.24
CA THR A 695 -25.93 -3.26 9.75
C THR A 695 -24.62 -3.29 8.98
N PHE A 696 -23.96 -2.15 8.89
CA PHE A 696 -22.59 -2.04 8.39
C PHE A 696 -21.75 -1.25 9.38
N ARG A 697 -20.55 -1.76 9.67
CA ARG A 697 -19.56 -1.14 10.55
C ARG A 697 -18.16 -1.32 9.99
N ASP A 698 -17.50 -0.23 9.65
CA ASP A 698 -16.11 -0.17 9.24
C ASP A 698 -15.44 1.08 9.80
N PHE A 699 -14.87 0.94 10.99
CA PHE A 699 -14.07 1.98 11.62
C PHE A 699 -12.58 1.89 11.27
N GLU A 700 -12.19 1.11 10.25
CA GLU A 700 -10.83 1.10 9.71
C GLU A 700 -10.75 1.94 8.43
N THR A 701 -11.70 1.75 7.50
CA THR A 701 -11.80 2.54 6.27
C THR A 701 -12.40 3.92 6.53
N PHE A 702 -13.51 3.98 7.28
CA PHE A 702 -14.24 5.22 7.58
C PHE A 702 -14.12 5.58 9.05
N GLY A 703 -13.96 6.85 9.39
CA GLY A 703 -13.99 7.28 10.79
C GLY A 703 -15.42 7.48 11.32
N ASP A 704 -15.51 8.27 12.39
CA ASP A 704 -16.76 8.51 13.12
C ASP A 704 -17.58 9.67 12.53
N SER A 705 -17.17 10.20 11.37
CA SER A 705 -17.85 11.29 10.67
C SER A 705 -18.22 10.87 9.26
N MET A 706 -18.97 9.76 9.13
CA MET A 706 -19.41 9.16 7.86
C MET A 706 -20.86 9.55 7.55
N PRO A 707 -21.14 10.75 7.01
CA PRO A 707 -22.51 11.24 6.89
C PRO A 707 -23.26 10.70 5.66
N VAL A 708 -22.57 10.08 4.69
CA VAL A 708 -23.17 9.66 3.42
C VAL A 708 -22.76 8.25 3.00
N ALA A 709 -23.71 7.52 2.41
CA ALA A 709 -23.48 6.19 1.87
C ALA A 709 -24.53 5.81 0.82
N VAL A 710 -24.10 5.05 -0.18
CA VAL A 710 -24.92 4.34 -1.16
C VAL A 710 -24.74 2.86 -0.90
N VAL A 711 -25.79 2.21 -0.40
CA VAL A 711 -25.83 0.75 -0.24
C VAL A 711 -26.56 0.16 -1.44
N LEU A 712 -25.87 -0.69 -2.20
CA LEU A 712 -26.42 -1.38 -3.35
C LEU A 712 -27.11 -2.66 -2.88
N ASP A 713 -28.26 -2.96 -3.48
CA ASP A 713 -28.94 -4.22 -3.20
C ASP A 713 -28.10 -5.41 -3.70
N PRO A 714 -28.20 -6.59 -3.05
CA PRO A 714 -27.40 -7.78 -3.37
C PRO A 714 -27.51 -8.28 -4.82
#